data_AF-A0AAU6PFJ9-F1
#
_entry.id   AF-A0AAU6PFJ9-F1
#
_cell.length_a   1.000
_cell.length_b   1.000
_cell.length_c   1.000
_cell.angle_alpha   90.00
_cell.angle_beta   90.00
_cell.angle_gamma   90.00
#
_symmetry.space_group_name_H-M   'P 1'
#
loop_
_entity.id
_entity.type
_entity.pdbx_description
1 polymer ?
#
loop_
_entity_poly.entity_id
_entity_poly.type
_entity_poly.pdbx_seq_one_letter_code
_entity_poly.pdbx_strand_id
1 'polypeptide(L)'
;MIDRVITDYIKEGDSHDNMREIVEKLLKGENKQQVQLFAWRNALRAAWRLEKLAIKDKTRLDEFYFYYCRSLYACRCVVVADFPRKFAANAADAYIDAAADAYIDADAYIDAAADADAYIDADADAIYAIAAAAAAIAYTVDTAYTAYTAAAAATDFINQLNSDLSLLKQGEQLDNKPLWLEERNPPKLDCLEELWQTHLFKPTLDGSLFKPELNDFDRAFMAIPNEILEIKSAQKMAEFIQGELKTTNQETNQARMILLGNGGAGKTSLVNALLNPTEELKTDEACTPRISVTEKTYGETQLDIWDFGGQVIMHSSHIVFISAKSLYVIVCNQRANEQPDAWLEMLIPRIDPNDDNKVLVVYSHCDQGANTAWRRDNAIKRKYAEFSFEFFDIDFKGVPKDIVNFVDLEKAIENKALEQGKKPVTTETLATKKIITKTINNYITYKELKKEQEDISIRDLKAVRNYGYCFPENPDFDENIADDFKFIKQRHWFTYGIYSLINNKDVLTAKGILTDETIGVALELGEVRYIDESGALYDKEVENSIKIVYQEEDIALFRKILLNYNFAMSYHKRHDEILLPLATPLDEPETIDFIENETNKYLEIRFKILPSDLFFKLASLVEKHLDSADDLWRTGVVLHYFLAGTKALVKVENHTLSVSTNGEHKVVFLQLLSHYIKAILLKYNLEYNALERILIDEKTNKYELVDSNLLDLILNNNEDLLKKLTKYNREKTMVINNTFNAPVKGVQQGDKNTVIFNEYLPKLEQYQKDNPNNDISELIKAVEALKNQPTDISLLGKIKGYTDLYADLNPIISPMLSQIFG
;
A
#
# COMPACT_ATOMS: atom_id res chain seq x y z
N MET A 1 -6.82 51.88 16.30
CA MET A 1 -6.55 51.60 17.73
C MET A 1 -6.75 50.12 18.07
N ILE A 2 -6.63 49.22 17.07
CA ILE A 2 -6.50 47.76 17.21
C ILE A 2 -5.44 47.31 16.19
N ASP A 3 -4.32 48.04 16.10
CA ASP A 3 -3.38 47.87 14.97
C ASP A 3 -2.11 47.06 15.35
N ARG A 4 -2.01 46.57 16.59
CA ARG A 4 -0.81 45.88 17.12
C ARG A 4 -1.11 44.82 18.20
N VAL A 5 -2.15 44.00 18.02
CA VAL A 5 -2.60 43.04 19.04
C VAL A 5 -1.50 42.06 19.47
N ILE A 6 -0.67 41.56 18.56
CA ILE A 6 0.48 40.69 18.89
C ILE A 6 1.74 41.52 19.19
N THR A 7 1.95 42.64 18.49
CA THR A 7 3.15 43.46 18.63
C THR A 7 3.27 44.13 20.01
N ASP A 8 2.15 44.33 20.71
CA ASP A 8 2.14 44.84 22.09
C ASP A 8 2.49 43.75 23.12
N TYR A 9 2.44 42.46 22.74
CA TYR A 9 2.72 41.31 23.62
C TYR A 9 4.08 40.64 23.35
N ILE A 10 4.65 40.75 22.14
CA ILE A 10 5.95 40.17 21.78
C ILE A 10 7.08 41.20 21.99
N LYS A 11 8.02 40.92 22.89
CA LYS A 11 9.30 41.66 23.03
C LYS A 11 10.38 40.96 22.19
N GLU A 12 11.41 41.70 21.76
CA GLU A 12 12.58 41.12 21.09
C GLU A 12 13.17 39.97 21.96
N GLY A 13 13.09 38.74 21.46
CA GLY A 13 13.58 37.53 22.13
C GLY A 13 12.54 36.52 22.64
N ASP A 14 11.24 36.73 22.40
CA ASP A 14 10.19 35.78 22.84
C ASP A 14 10.17 34.43 22.10
N SER A 15 9.84 33.37 22.84
CA SER A 15 9.85 31.97 22.38
C SER A 15 8.59 31.57 21.62
N HIS A 16 8.70 30.47 20.86
CA HIS A 16 7.62 29.80 20.13
C HIS A 16 6.34 29.57 20.98
N ASP A 17 6.51 29.17 22.25
CA ASP A 17 5.41 28.89 23.18
C ASP A 17 4.58 30.13 23.54
N ASN A 18 5.21 31.31 23.63
CA ASN A 18 4.50 32.56 23.93
C ASN A 18 3.54 32.94 22.80
N MET A 19 3.93 32.74 21.53
CA MET A 19 3.05 33.02 20.39
C MET A 19 1.84 32.09 20.39
N ARG A 20 2.05 30.80 20.66
CA ARG A 20 0.97 29.80 20.70
C ARG A 20 -0.10 30.18 21.73
N GLU A 21 0.28 30.49 22.97
CA GLU A 21 -0.70 30.87 24.00
C GLU A 21 -1.48 32.15 23.66
N ILE A 22 -0.83 33.15 23.06
CA ILE A 22 -1.46 34.42 22.70
C ILE A 22 -2.48 34.20 21.59
N VAL A 23 -2.09 33.50 20.51
CA VAL A 23 -2.97 33.24 19.37
C VAL A 23 -4.16 32.37 19.79
N GLU A 24 -3.95 31.35 20.63
CA GLU A 24 -5.05 30.51 21.12
C GLU A 24 -6.08 31.32 21.91
N LYS A 25 -5.63 32.19 22.83
CA LYS A 25 -6.52 33.10 23.58
C LYS A 25 -7.30 34.02 22.67
N LEU A 26 -6.68 34.49 21.58
CA LEU A 26 -7.31 35.38 20.62
C LEU A 26 -8.30 34.64 19.71
N LEU A 27 -8.11 33.36 19.41
CA LEU A 27 -9.03 32.60 18.55
C LEU A 27 -10.25 32.04 19.31
N LYS A 28 -10.19 31.92 20.64
CA LYS A 28 -11.31 31.39 21.44
C LYS A 28 -12.61 32.16 21.20
N GLY A 29 -13.67 31.42 20.88
CA GLY A 29 -15.03 31.93 20.65
C GLY A 29 -15.34 32.30 19.20
N GLU A 30 -14.37 32.17 18.28
CA GLU A 30 -14.58 32.44 16.85
C GLU A 30 -15.22 31.25 16.11
N ASN A 31 -15.75 31.51 14.91
CA ASN A 31 -16.38 30.47 14.08
C ASN A 31 -15.37 29.39 13.67
N LYS A 32 -15.70 28.11 13.90
CA LYS A 32 -14.81 26.95 13.61
C LYS A 32 -14.25 26.95 12.19
N GLN A 33 -15.07 27.23 11.17
CA GLN A 33 -14.64 27.26 9.78
C GLN A 33 -13.65 28.41 9.50
N GLN A 34 -13.80 29.53 10.19
CA GLN A 34 -12.89 30.67 10.07
C GLN A 34 -11.57 30.44 10.81
N VAL A 35 -11.59 29.72 11.93
CA VAL A 35 -10.39 29.30 12.66
C VAL A 35 -9.61 28.24 11.86
N GLN A 36 -10.30 27.33 11.18
CA GLN A 36 -9.69 26.42 10.20
C GLN A 36 -8.98 27.20 9.09
N LEU A 37 -9.70 28.12 8.45
CA LEU A 37 -9.15 28.92 7.37
C LEU A 37 -7.95 29.76 7.84
N PHE A 38 -7.98 30.26 9.08
CA PHE A 38 -6.84 30.93 9.70
C PHE A 38 -5.62 30.01 9.83
N ALA A 39 -5.78 28.77 10.31
CA ALA A 39 -4.68 27.81 10.42
C ALA A 39 -4.06 27.51 9.04
N TRP A 40 -4.91 27.22 8.05
CA TRP A 40 -4.49 26.95 6.67
C TRP A 40 -3.74 28.12 6.03
N ARG A 41 -4.23 29.35 6.19
CA ARG A 41 -3.57 30.55 5.67
C ARG A 41 -2.15 30.69 6.22
N ASN A 42 -1.93 30.40 7.51
CA ASN A 42 -0.61 30.48 8.12
C ASN A 42 0.32 29.34 7.67
N ALA A 43 -0.18 28.11 7.55
CA ALA A 43 0.59 26.99 7.03
C ALA A 43 1.08 27.25 5.59
N LEU A 44 0.20 27.76 4.71
CA LEU A 44 0.52 28.12 3.32
C LEU A 44 1.51 29.30 3.21
N ARG A 45 1.52 30.20 4.20
CA ARG A 45 2.51 31.30 4.29
C ARG A 45 3.90 30.78 4.64
N ALA A 46 3.98 29.88 5.63
CA ALA A 46 5.21 29.24 6.06
C ALA A 46 5.84 28.41 4.95
N ALA A 47 5.01 27.59 4.31
CA ALA A 47 5.33 26.74 3.18
C ALA A 47 6.21 27.42 2.13
N TRP A 48 5.78 28.59 1.70
CA TRP A 48 6.44 29.37 0.66
C TRP A 48 7.87 29.79 1.04
N ARG A 49 8.10 30.19 2.29
CA ARG A 49 9.42 30.65 2.75
C ARG A 49 10.47 29.53 2.75
N LEU A 50 10.04 28.28 2.94
CA LEU A 50 10.93 27.12 2.96
C LEU A 50 11.51 26.79 1.59
N GLU A 51 10.75 27.00 0.50
CA GLU A 51 11.25 26.79 -0.88
C GLU A 51 12.54 27.57 -1.13
N LYS A 52 12.59 28.83 -0.67
CA LYS A 52 13.74 29.73 -0.83
C LYS A 52 14.93 29.39 0.06
N LEU A 53 14.70 28.62 1.13
CA LEU A 53 15.73 28.21 2.09
C LEU A 53 16.45 26.93 1.65
N ALA A 54 15.78 26.01 0.97
CA ALA A 54 16.20 24.61 1.02
C ALA A 54 16.54 23.93 -0.31
N ILE A 55 15.97 24.32 -1.46
CA ILE A 55 15.92 23.39 -2.60
C ILE A 55 16.84 23.81 -3.76
N LYS A 56 17.92 23.05 -3.96
CA LYS A 56 18.82 23.18 -5.13
C LYS A 56 18.57 22.15 -6.23
N ASP A 57 17.81 21.10 -5.94
CA ASP A 57 17.48 19.99 -6.85
C ASP A 57 16.17 20.28 -7.59
N LYS A 58 16.18 20.18 -8.92
CA LYS A 58 15.02 20.51 -9.77
C LYS A 58 13.85 19.53 -9.60
N THR A 59 14.12 18.24 -9.39
CA THR A 59 13.09 17.22 -9.24
C THR A 59 12.36 17.38 -7.91
N ARG A 60 13.12 17.61 -6.82
CA ARG A 60 12.54 17.89 -5.50
C ARG A 60 11.76 19.21 -5.48
N LEU A 61 12.16 20.18 -6.29
CA LEU A 61 11.45 21.45 -6.41
C LEU A 61 10.08 21.28 -7.10
N ASP A 62 9.99 20.47 -8.16
CA ASP A 62 8.73 20.16 -8.85
C ASP A 62 7.77 19.35 -7.97
N GLU A 63 8.30 18.41 -7.17
CA GLU A 63 7.52 17.67 -6.16
C GLU A 63 7.01 18.61 -5.06
N PHE A 64 7.85 19.50 -4.53
CA PHE A 64 7.41 20.53 -3.59
C PHE A 64 6.27 21.38 -4.17
N TYR A 65 6.42 21.83 -5.43
CA TYR A 65 5.39 22.62 -6.09
C TYR A 65 4.10 21.82 -6.32
N PHE A 66 4.19 20.52 -6.60
CA PHE A 66 3.01 19.65 -6.74
C PHE A 66 2.17 19.71 -5.46
N TYR A 67 2.83 19.50 -4.32
CA TYR A 67 2.16 19.51 -3.03
C TYR A 67 1.65 20.90 -2.68
N TYR A 68 2.46 21.94 -2.85
CA TYR A 68 2.06 23.30 -2.59
C TYR A 68 0.81 23.72 -3.37
N CYS A 69 0.79 23.48 -4.69
CA CYS A 69 -0.37 23.79 -5.53
C CYS A 69 -1.60 22.95 -5.14
N ARG A 70 -1.39 21.68 -4.79
CA ARG A 70 -2.48 20.77 -4.39
C ARG A 70 -3.09 21.17 -3.05
N SER A 71 -2.29 21.47 -2.03
CA SER A 71 -2.77 21.89 -0.71
C SER A 71 -3.52 23.23 -0.78
N LEU A 72 -3.02 24.17 -1.61
CA LEU A 72 -3.65 25.47 -1.78
C LEU A 72 -5.03 25.36 -2.47
N TYR A 73 -5.18 24.45 -3.43
CA TYR A 73 -6.48 24.18 -4.06
C TYR A 73 -7.41 23.31 -3.23
N ALA A 74 -6.89 22.32 -2.50
CA ALA A 74 -7.68 21.52 -1.57
C ALA A 74 -8.34 22.42 -0.51
N CYS A 75 -7.60 23.40 0.04
CA CYS A 75 -8.12 24.40 0.95
C CYS A 75 -9.30 25.19 0.34
N ARG A 76 -9.20 25.60 -0.93
CA ARG A 76 -10.30 26.23 -1.66
C ARG A 76 -11.53 25.31 -1.77
N CYS A 77 -11.36 24.06 -2.18
CA CYS A 77 -12.47 23.14 -2.37
C CYS A 77 -13.23 22.83 -1.07
N VAL A 78 -12.52 22.71 0.06
CA VAL A 78 -13.13 22.49 1.39
C VAL A 78 -14.04 23.65 1.81
N VAL A 79 -13.64 24.90 1.54
CA VAL A 79 -14.42 26.09 1.88
C VAL A 79 -15.67 26.24 1.01
N VAL A 80 -15.58 25.83 -0.26
CA VAL A 80 -16.58 26.13 -1.30
C VAL A 80 -17.73 25.13 -1.36
N ALA A 81 -17.50 23.84 -1.10
CA ALA A 81 -18.45 22.79 -1.51
C ALA A 81 -18.84 21.76 -0.44
N ASP A 82 -18.45 21.91 0.83
CA ASP A 82 -18.56 20.82 1.82
C ASP A 82 -17.96 19.50 1.24
N PHE A 83 -16.86 19.68 0.49
CA PHE A 83 -16.24 18.68 -0.38
C PHE A 83 -15.81 17.43 0.44
N PRO A 84 -15.75 16.22 -0.16
CA PRO A 84 -15.35 15.02 0.57
C PRO A 84 -14.01 15.23 1.29
N ARG A 85 -14.08 15.33 2.62
CA ARG A 85 -12.96 15.71 3.52
C ARG A 85 -11.71 14.83 3.34
N LYS A 86 -11.88 13.62 2.78
CA LYS A 86 -10.81 12.66 2.42
C LYS A 86 -9.78 13.21 1.40
N PHE A 87 -10.17 14.10 0.48
CA PHE A 87 -9.22 14.64 -0.51
C PHE A 87 -8.29 15.71 0.06
N ALA A 88 -8.70 16.38 1.14
CA ALA A 88 -7.92 17.43 1.81
C ALA A 88 -6.87 16.85 2.76
N ALA A 89 -7.21 15.80 3.51
CA ALA A 89 -6.29 15.09 4.42
C ALA A 89 -5.04 14.57 3.67
N ASN A 90 -5.26 13.89 2.54
CA ASN A 90 -4.18 13.37 1.70
C ASN A 90 -3.29 14.47 1.06
N ALA A 91 -3.74 15.73 1.02
CA ALA A 91 -2.96 16.85 0.49
C ALA A 91 -2.13 17.55 1.57
N ALA A 92 -2.51 17.42 2.85
CA ALA A 92 -1.73 17.89 3.99
C ALA A 92 -0.66 16.85 4.37
N ASP A 93 -1.03 15.58 4.51
CA ASP A 93 -0.11 14.46 4.78
C ASP A 93 1.02 14.36 3.75
N ALA A 94 0.67 14.44 2.47
CA ALA A 94 1.67 14.33 1.43
C ALA A 94 2.55 15.59 1.29
N TYR A 95 2.09 16.72 1.82
CA TYR A 95 2.87 17.96 1.91
C TYR A 95 3.82 17.95 3.13
N ILE A 96 3.38 17.35 4.23
CA ILE A 96 4.19 17.01 5.41
C ILE A 96 5.35 16.09 4.99
N ASP A 97 5.07 15.03 4.23
CA ASP A 97 6.07 14.09 3.72
C ASP A 97 7.13 14.77 2.82
N ALA A 98 6.70 15.64 1.91
CA ALA A 98 7.60 16.36 1.02
C ALA A 98 8.46 17.42 1.73
N ALA A 99 7.91 18.04 2.79
CA ALA A 99 8.66 18.95 3.64
C ALA A 99 9.67 18.20 4.53
N ALA A 100 9.31 16.99 5.01
CA ALA A 100 10.18 16.11 5.78
C ALA A 100 11.36 15.56 4.95
N ASP A 101 11.13 15.16 3.70
CA ASP A 101 12.18 14.65 2.80
C ASP A 101 13.14 15.76 2.29
N ALA A 102 12.73 17.03 2.38
CA ALA A 102 13.50 18.18 1.94
C ALA A 102 14.50 18.72 3.00
N TYR A 103 14.36 18.41 4.30
CA TYR A 103 15.25 18.95 5.35
C TYR A 103 15.34 18.09 6.64
N ILE A 104 16.46 18.21 7.36
CA ILE A 104 16.75 17.49 8.63
C ILE A 104 16.13 18.16 9.88
N ASP A 105 15.61 19.40 9.77
CA ASP A 105 14.96 20.17 10.85
C ASP A 105 13.51 20.58 10.46
N ALA A 106 12.77 19.65 9.85
CA ALA A 106 11.38 19.86 9.41
C ALA A 106 10.34 19.71 10.54
N ASP A 107 10.75 19.28 11.73
CA ASP A 107 9.87 18.92 12.85
C ASP A 107 8.86 20.03 13.19
N ALA A 108 9.32 21.28 13.29
CA ALA A 108 8.42 22.39 13.58
C ALA A 108 7.36 22.59 12.49
N TYR A 109 7.66 22.34 11.21
CA TYR A 109 6.70 22.52 10.10
C TYR A 109 5.71 21.34 10.00
N ILE A 110 6.23 20.12 10.17
CA ILE A 110 5.45 18.88 10.24
C ILE A 110 4.36 19.04 11.31
N ASP A 111 4.72 19.59 12.47
CA ASP A 111 3.78 19.86 13.55
C ASP A 111 2.67 20.85 13.14
N ALA A 112 2.93 21.86 12.30
CA ALA A 112 1.93 22.87 11.93
C ALA A 112 0.91 22.36 10.93
N ALA A 113 1.40 21.60 9.95
CA ALA A 113 0.55 21.02 8.93
C ALA A 113 -0.23 19.84 9.52
N ALA A 114 0.38 19.02 10.38
CA ALA A 114 -0.30 17.96 11.13
C ALA A 114 -1.36 18.55 12.07
N ASP A 115 -1.04 19.64 12.77
CA ASP A 115 -2.02 20.36 13.58
C ASP A 115 -3.16 20.87 12.69
N ALA A 116 -2.89 21.57 11.59
CA ALA A 116 -3.92 22.07 10.68
C ALA A 116 -4.83 20.97 10.09
N ASP A 117 -4.33 19.73 9.95
CA ASP A 117 -5.06 18.57 9.43
C ASP A 117 -5.80 17.76 10.51
N ALA A 118 -5.35 17.80 11.78
CA ALA A 118 -5.97 17.14 12.93
C ALA A 118 -7.40 17.66 13.28
N TYR A 119 -7.97 18.50 12.43
CA TYR A 119 -9.27 19.14 12.55
C TYR A 119 -10.49 18.24 12.33
N ILE A 120 -10.29 17.04 11.80
CA ILE A 120 -11.36 16.20 11.25
C ILE A 120 -12.30 15.67 12.36
N ASP A 121 -11.78 15.46 13.58
CA ASP A 121 -12.54 14.98 14.75
C ASP A 121 -12.25 15.74 16.06
N ALA A 122 -11.56 16.88 15.97
CA ALA A 122 -11.15 17.66 17.14
C ALA A 122 -12.34 18.29 17.88
N ASP A 123 -12.40 18.11 19.20
CA ASP A 123 -13.36 18.80 20.06
C ASP A 123 -13.16 20.33 19.99
N ALA A 124 -14.19 21.11 20.35
CA ALA A 124 -14.23 22.56 20.17
C ALA A 124 -13.00 23.29 20.75
N ASP A 125 -12.39 22.77 21.82
CA ASP A 125 -11.21 23.37 22.45
C ASP A 125 -9.89 23.02 21.75
N ALA A 126 -9.77 21.84 21.12
CA ALA A 126 -8.55 21.38 20.44
C ALA A 126 -8.29 22.16 19.13
N ILE A 127 -9.37 22.55 18.45
CA ILE A 127 -9.42 23.40 17.23
C ILE A 127 -8.60 24.69 17.38
N TYR A 128 -8.71 25.38 18.51
CA TYR A 128 -8.02 26.64 18.74
C TYR A 128 -6.52 26.44 19.02
N ALA A 129 -6.17 25.39 19.76
CA ALA A 129 -4.78 25.07 20.09
C ALA A 129 -3.98 24.65 18.84
N ILE A 130 -4.61 23.90 17.95
CA ILE A 130 -4.12 23.52 16.63
C ILE A 130 -3.82 24.77 15.78
N ALA A 131 -4.79 25.69 15.67
CA ALA A 131 -4.65 26.87 14.82
C ALA A 131 -3.57 27.83 15.35
N ALA A 132 -3.42 27.88 16.66
CA ALA A 132 -2.37 28.65 17.32
C ALA A 132 -0.97 28.06 17.11
N ALA A 133 -0.85 26.72 17.12
CA ALA A 133 0.41 26.05 16.83
C ALA A 133 0.85 26.28 15.38
N ALA A 134 -0.06 26.15 14.41
CA ALA A 134 0.22 26.45 13.00
C ALA A 134 0.74 27.90 12.80
N ALA A 135 0.20 28.88 13.52
CA ALA A 135 0.68 30.25 13.49
C ALA A 135 2.06 30.44 14.14
N ALA A 136 2.32 29.80 15.28
CA ALA A 136 3.59 29.85 15.99
C ALA A 136 4.75 29.28 15.16
N ILE A 137 4.46 28.18 14.46
CA ILE A 137 5.40 27.52 13.56
C ILE A 137 5.68 28.39 12.34
N ALA A 138 4.64 28.93 11.71
CA ALA A 138 4.79 29.81 10.57
C ALA A 138 5.68 31.02 10.89
N TYR A 139 5.58 31.55 12.11
CA TYR A 139 6.47 32.59 12.60
C TYR A 139 7.93 32.14 12.75
N THR A 140 8.18 30.94 13.29
CA THR A 140 9.55 30.41 13.38
C THR A 140 10.20 30.22 12.01
N VAL A 141 9.43 29.78 11.02
CA VAL A 141 9.90 29.64 9.64
C VAL A 141 10.22 31.01 9.02
N ASP A 142 9.36 32.02 9.22
CA ASP A 142 9.58 33.36 8.68
C ASP A 142 10.76 34.08 9.34
N THR A 143 11.00 33.87 10.64
CA THR A 143 12.18 34.41 11.34
C THR A 143 13.48 33.77 10.84
N ALA A 144 13.49 32.45 10.60
CA ALA A 144 14.62 31.76 9.99
C ALA A 144 14.91 32.25 8.56
N TYR A 145 13.87 32.44 7.74
CA TYR A 145 13.99 33.02 6.40
C TYR A 145 14.55 34.44 6.41
N THR A 146 14.09 35.26 7.35
CA THR A 146 14.56 36.63 7.53
C THR A 146 16.05 36.66 7.86
N ALA A 147 16.50 35.78 8.77
CA ALA A 147 17.91 35.63 9.11
C ALA A 147 18.75 35.19 7.91
N TYR A 148 18.26 34.26 7.09
CA TYR A 148 18.95 33.77 5.89
C TYR A 148 19.10 34.85 4.80
N THR A 149 18.06 35.65 4.56
CA THR A 149 18.04 36.62 3.46
C THR A 149 18.64 37.98 3.81
N ALA A 150 19.04 38.20 5.07
CA ALA A 150 19.49 39.51 5.59
C ALA A 150 18.53 40.67 5.27
N ALA A 151 17.24 40.37 5.07
CA ALA A 151 16.19 41.32 4.74
C ALA A 151 15.45 41.76 6.02
N ALA A 152 14.80 42.93 5.99
CA ALA A 152 13.94 43.43 7.07
C ALA A 152 12.58 42.67 7.17
N ALA A 153 12.57 41.35 6.94
CA ALA A 153 11.38 40.57 6.58
C ALA A 153 10.55 40.01 7.75
N ALA A 154 11.07 39.96 8.99
CA ALA A 154 10.32 39.42 10.15
C ALA A 154 9.11 40.29 10.54
N THR A 155 9.02 41.51 10.01
CA THR A 155 7.90 42.44 10.27
C THR A 155 6.65 42.10 9.46
N ASP A 156 6.78 41.39 8.32
CA ASP A 156 5.67 41.20 7.37
C ASP A 156 4.71 40.08 7.77
N PHE A 157 5.21 38.94 8.27
CA PHE A 157 4.36 37.83 8.70
C PHE A 157 3.53 38.21 9.93
N ILE A 158 4.15 38.90 10.92
CA ILE A 158 3.43 39.40 12.10
C ILE A 158 2.31 40.37 11.67
N ASN A 159 2.56 41.22 10.67
CA ASN A 159 1.53 42.13 10.15
C ASN A 159 0.37 41.37 9.50
N GLN A 160 0.65 40.30 8.74
CA GLN A 160 -0.39 39.43 8.16
C GLN A 160 -1.19 38.68 9.22
N LEU A 161 -0.51 38.15 10.24
CA LEU A 161 -1.13 37.45 11.36
C LEU A 161 -2.04 38.39 12.17
N ASN A 162 -1.56 39.61 12.47
CA ASN A 162 -2.34 40.64 13.14
C ASN A 162 -3.57 41.06 12.32
N SER A 163 -3.41 41.20 11.00
CA SER A 163 -4.50 41.54 10.10
C SER A 163 -5.60 40.47 10.15
N ASP A 164 -5.25 39.19 9.95
CA ASP A 164 -6.22 38.10 9.98
C ASP A 164 -6.93 38.01 11.34
N LEU A 165 -6.21 38.12 12.47
CA LEU A 165 -6.81 38.12 13.80
C LEU A 165 -7.74 39.33 14.04
N SER A 166 -7.35 40.51 13.55
CA SER A 166 -8.18 41.71 13.68
C SER A 166 -9.49 41.59 12.89
N LEU A 167 -9.45 40.95 11.71
CA LEU A 167 -10.61 40.71 10.87
C LEU A 167 -11.56 39.71 11.53
N LEU A 168 -11.04 38.60 12.05
CA LEU A 168 -11.83 37.62 12.81
C LEU A 168 -12.55 38.29 13.98
N LYS A 169 -11.83 39.12 14.76
CA LYS A 169 -12.42 39.84 15.91
C LYS A 169 -13.47 40.87 15.52
N GLN A 170 -13.43 41.38 14.30
CA GLN A 170 -14.45 42.27 13.74
C GLN A 170 -15.66 41.50 13.17
N GLY A 171 -15.63 40.16 13.19
CA GLY A 171 -16.66 39.30 12.60
C GLY A 171 -16.58 39.23 11.07
N GLU A 172 -15.47 39.66 10.48
CA GLU A 172 -15.23 39.56 9.04
C GLU A 172 -14.82 38.13 8.66
N GLN A 173 -15.18 37.71 7.46
CA GLN A 173 -14.79 36.40 6.92
C GLN A 173 -13.43 36.48 6.21
N LEU A 174 -12.56 35.50 6.43
CA LEU A 174 -11.21 35.43 5.85
C LEU A 174 -11.20 34.90 4.40
N ASP A 175 -12.29 34.30 3.94
CA ASP A 175 -12.43 33.69 2.61
C ASP A 175 -12.46 34.72 1.47
N ASN A 176 -12.87 35.95 1.74
CA ASN A 176 -12.85 37.05 0.78
C ASN A 176 -11.64 37.99 0.90
N LYS A 177 -10.61 37.58 1.66
CA LYS A 177 -9.45 38.42 1.96
C LYS A 177 -8.18 37.85 1.31
N PRO A 178 -7.29 38.70 0.77
CA PRO A 178 -6.00 38.28 0.25
C PRO A 178 -5.23 37.40 1.22
N LEU A 179 -4.62 36.32 0.74
CA LEU A 179 -3.71 35.48 1.53
C LEU A 179 -2.45 36.27 1.91
N TRP A 180 -2.02 37.21 1.06
CA TRP A 180 -0.82 38.03 1.24
C TRP A 180 -1.18 39.52 1.20
N LEU A 181 -0.56 40.34 2.07
CA LEU A 181 -0.83 41.79 2.15
C LEU A 181 -0.02 42.65 1.16
N GLU A 182 1.03 42.12 0.53
CA GLU A 182 1.87 42.85 -0.46
C GLU A 182 2.09 42.02 -1.74
N GLU A 183 2.26 42.70 -2.88
CA GLU A 183 2.75 42.12 -4.14
C GLU A 183 4.21 41.67 -3.97
N ARG A 184 4.42 40.44 -3.49
CA ARG A 184 5.70 39.76 -3.71
C ARG A 184 5.54 38.75 -4.83
N ASN A 185 6.50 38.74 -5.75
CA ASN A 185 6.52 37.84 -6.89
C ASN A 185 6.23 36.39 -6.44
N PRO A 186 5.07 35.82 -6.78
CA PRO A 186 4.82 34.39 -6.62
C PRO A 186 5.92 33.58 -7.32
N PRO A 187 6.11 32.29 -6.99
CA PRO A 187 7.13 31.47 -7.63
C PRO A 187 7.00 31.55 -9.15
N LYS A 188 8.15 31.79 -9.80
CA LYS A 188 8.29 31.52 -11.22
C LYS A 188 8.44 30.01 -11.38
N LEU A 189 7.32 29.30 -11.51
CA LEU A 189 7.37 27.91 -11.96
C LEU A 189 7.78 27.92 -13.42
N ASP A 190 9.03 27.53 -13.71
CA ASP A 190 9.59 27.49 -15.07
C ASP A 190 8.71 26.64 -16.03
N CYS A 191 7.94 25.68 -15.50
CA CYS A 191 6.90 24.95 -16.24
C CYS A 191 5.51 25.59 -16.02
N LEU A 192 4.96 26.18 -17.08
CA LEU A 192 3.57 26.64 -17.14
C LEU A 192 3.21 27.76 -16.13
N GLU A 193 4.14 28.69 -15.90
CA GLU A 193 4.00 29.91 -15.08
C GLU A 193 2.62 30.57 -15.27
N GLU A 194 2.16 30.75 -16.51
CA GLU A 194 0.91 31.44 -16.81
C GLU A 194 -0.35 30.78 -16.20
N LEU A 195 -0.41 29.45 -16.14
CA LEU A 195 -1.56 28.72 -15.60
C LEU A 195 -1.69 28.96 -14.10
N TRP A 196 -0.62 28.65 -13.36
CA TRP A 196 -0.61 28.82 -11.92
C TRP A 196 -0.72 30.28 -11.53
N GLN A 197 -0.06 31.19 -12.26
CA GLN A 197 -0.20 32.62 -12.02
C GLN A 197 -1.65 33.10 -12.16
N THR A 198 -2.36 32.61 -13.18
CA THR A 198 -3.73 33.05 -13.46
C THR A 198 -4.75 32.45 -12.50
N HIS A 199 -4.65 31.15 -12.20
CA HIS A 199 -5.70 30.43 -11.48
C HIS A 199 -5.40 30.13 -10.01
N LEU A 200 -4.14 30.30 -9.60
CA LEU A 200 -3.67 30.03 -8.24
C LEU A 200 -3.18 31.32 -7.57
N PHE A 201 -2.14 31.95 -8.11
CA PHE A 201 -1.43 33.02 -7.40
C PHE A 201 -2.14 34.37 -7.45
N LYS A 202 -2.63 34.84 -8.61
CA LYS A 202 -3.42 36.09 -8.66
C LYS A 202 -4.63 36.05 -7.72
N PRO A 203 -5.42 34.96 -7.68
CA PRO A 203 -6.52 34.83 -6.71
C PRO A 203 -6.10 34.92 -5.24
N THR A 204 -4.86 34.53 -4.91
CA THR A 204 -4.33 34.68 -3.54
C THR A 204 -4.05 36.14 -3.17
N LEU A 205 -3.79 37.02 -4.15
CA LEU A 205 -3.44 38.42 -3.94
C LEU A 205 -4.67 39.34 -3.88
N ASP A 206 -5.73 39.01 -4.60
CA ASP A 206 -6.97 39.81 -4.63
C ASP A 206 -8.08 39.27 -3.71
N GLY A 207 -7.82 38.14 -3.03
CA GLY A 207 -8.77 37.48 -2.13
C GLY A 207 -9.86 36.69 -2.85
N SER A 208 -9.77 36.49 -4.16
CA SER A 208 -10.76 35.74 -4.93
C SER A 208 -10.59 34.22 -4.84
N LEU A 209 -9.48 33.73 -4.26
CA LEU A 209 -9.18 32.30 -4.15
C LEU A 209 -10.23 31.49 -3.37
N PHE A 210 -10.95 32.04 -2.39
CA PHE A 210 -11.94 31.26 -1.63
C PHE A 210 -13.39 31.66 -1.94
N LYS A 211 -13.64 32.23 -3.13
CA LYS A 211 -15.01 32.50 -3.59
C LYS A 211 -15.83 31.20 -3.64
N PRO A 212 -17.09 31.21 -3.19
CA PRO A 212 -17.97 30.04 -3.03
C PRO A 212 -18.48 29.43 -4.35
N GLU A 213 -18.01 29.89 -5.51
CA GLU A 213 -18.43 29.38 -6.81
C GLU A 213 -17.31 28.54 -7.43
N LEU A 214 -17.65 27.32 -7.86
CA LEU A 214 -16.74 26.47 -8.64
C LEU A 214 -16.63 26.99 -10.07
N ASN A 215 -15.40 27.28 -10.49
CA ASN A 215 -15.04 27.65 -11.84
C ASN A 215 -14.53 26.43 -12.64
N ASP A 216 -14.24 26.63 -13.92
CA ASP A 216 -13.79 25.53 -14.79
C ASP A 216 -12.43 24.95 -14.39
N PHE A 217 -11.55 25.75 -13.78
CA PHE A 217 -10.30 25.26 -13.22
C PHE A 217 -10.54 24.36 -12.00
N ASP A 218 -11.48 24.72 -11.12
CA ASP A 218 -11.84 23.88 -9.98
C ASP A 218 -12.32 22.50 -10.45
N ARG A 219 -13.14 22.46 -11.49
CA ARG A 219 -13.63 21.19 -12.08
C ARG A 219 -12.49 20.40 -12.71
N ALA A 220 -11.59 21.06 -13.46
CA ALA A 220 -10.42 20.43 -14.05
C ALA A 220 -9.46 19.87 -12.99
N PHE A 221 -9.30 20.58 -11.87
CA PHE A 221 -8.49 20.13 -10.73
C PHE A 221 -9.13 18.92 -10.03
N MET A 222 -10.46 18.94 -9.83
CA MET A 222 -11.18 17.80 -9.25
C MET A 222 -11.20 16.57 -10.17
N ALA A 223 -11.05 16.77 -11.48
CA ALA A 223 -10.99 15.71 -12.48
C ALA A 223 -9.61 15.02 -12.57
N ILE A 224 -8.59 15.51 -11.85
CA ILE A 224 -7.25 14.92 -11.90
C ILE A 224 -7.32 13.46 -11.42
N PRO A 225 -6.96 12.49 -12.27
CA PRO A 225 -7.02 11.09 -11.89
C PRO A 225 -5.90 10.79 -10.88
N ASN A 226 -6.13 9.85 -9.94
CA ASN A 226 -5.14 9.44 -8.94
C ASN A 226 -3.79 9.08 -9.57
N GLU A 227 -3.79 8.56 -10.80
CA GLU A 227 -2.60 8.26 -11.59
C GLU A 227 -1.73 9.50 -11.82
N ILE A 228 -2.32 10.67 -12.09
CA ILE A 228 -1.64 11.96 -12.24
C ILE A 228 -1.26 12.55 -10.88
N LEU A 229 -1.93 12.15 -9.79
CA LEU A 229 -1.55 12.57 -8.43
C LEU A 229 -0.38 11.74 -7.88
N GLU A 230 -0.31 10.44 -8.16
CA GLU A 230 0.80 9.54 -7.80
C GLU A 230 2.13 9.95 -8.45
N ILE A 231 2.05 10.70 -9.55
CA ILE A 231 3.18 11.33 -10.21
C ILE A 231 3.95 12.24 -9.26
N LYS A 232 3.25 13.01 -8.43
CA LYS A 232 3.84 14.05 -7.59
C LYS A 232 4.65 15.09 -8.39
N SER A 233 4.06 15.65 -9.45
CA SER A 233 4.69 16.70 -10.28
C SER A 233 3.74 17.83 -10.59
N ALA A 234 4.17 19.06 -10.29
CA ALA A 234 3.41 20.26 -10.57
C ALA A 234 3.25 20.43 -12.07
N GLN A 235 4.30 20.11 -12.83
CA GLN A 235 4.28 20.16 -14.29
C GLN A 235 3.19 19.23 -14.87
N LYS A 236 3.19 17.95 -14.51
CA LYS A 236 2.23 16.98 -15.07
C LYS A 236 0.79 17.26 -14.63
N MET A 237 0.62 17.71 -13.39
CA MET A 237 -0.67 18.21 -12.91
C MET A 237 -1.16 19.41 -13.73
N ALA A 238 -0.29 20.37 -14.03
CA ALA A 238 -0.60 21.55 -14.84
C ALA A 238 -0.91 21.20 -16.30
N GLU A 239 -0.12 20.30 -16.91
CA GLU A 239 -0.35 19.79 -18.26
C GLU A 239 -1.74 19.15 -18.37
N PHE A 240 -2.10 18.31 -17.38
CA PHE A 240 -3.42 17.70 -17.29
C PHE A 240 -4.54 18.74 -17.18
N ILE A 241 -4.42 19.70 -16.25
CA ILE A 241 -5.45 20.74 -16.04
C ILE A 241 -5.60 21.60 -17.29
N GLN A 242 -4.50 21.96 -17.96
CA GLN A 242 -4.56 22.68 -19.24
C GLN A 242 -5.25 21.85 -20.31
N GLY A 243 -4.97 20.55 -20.35
CA GLY A 243 -5.62 19.60 -21.21
C GLY A 243 -7.14 19.60 -21.02
N GLU A 244 -7.60 19.52 -19.78
CA GLU A 244 -9.02 19.60 -19.41
C GLU A 244 -9.64 20.95 -19.82
N LEU A 245 -9.01 22.07 -19.44
CA LEU A 245 -9.51 23.42 -19.72
C LEU A 245 -9.63 23.72 -21.21
N LYS A 246 -8.73 23.16 -22.02
CA LYS A 246 -8.71 23.31 -23.49
C LYS A 246 -9.46 22.19 -24.21
N THR A 247 -10.03 21.23 -23.47
CA THR A 247 -10.63 19.99 -24.00
C THR A 247 -9.73 19.26 -25.00
N THR A 248 -8.43 19.17 -24.66
CA THR A 248 -7.37 18.51 -25.45
C THR A 248 -6.83 17.22 -24.82
N ASN A 249 -7.22 16.91 -23.56
CA ASN A 249 -6.91 15.60 -22.99
C ASN A 249 -7.57 14.50 -23.82
N GLN A 250 -6.83 13.43 -24.04
CA GLN A 250 -7.37 12.28 -24.74
C GLN A 250 -8.07 11.37 -23.74
N GLU A 251 -9.19 10.79 -24.19
CA GLU A 251 -9.91 9.77 -23.44
C GLU A 251 -9.19 8.43 -23.60
N THR A 252 -9.19 7.60 -22.55
CA THR A 252 -8.63 6.24 -22.65
C THR A 252 -9.32 5.40 -23.73
N ASN A 253 -10.62 5.68 -23.98
CA ASN A 253 -11.52 4.93 -24.84
C ASN A 253 -11.45 3.42 -24.58
N GLN A 254 -11.17 3.05 -23.33
CA GLN A 254 -11.09 1.65 -22.92
C GLN A 254 -11.65 1.48 -21.51
N ALA A 255 -12.47 0.44 -21.37
CA ALA A 255 -13.07 0.04 -20.12
C ALA A 255 -12.76 -1.44 -19.86
N ARG A 256 -12.82 -1.84 -18.60
CA ARG A 256 -12.61 -3.23 -18.20
C ARG A 256 -13.77 -3.69 -17.36
N MET A 257 -14.37 -4.81 -17.72
CA MET A 257 -15.41 -5.47 -16.95
C MET A 257 -14.90 -6.81 -16.44
N ILE A 258 -15.07 -7.07 -15.14
CA ILE A 258 -14.68 -8.31 -14.48
C ILE A 258 -15.92 -9.04 -14.00
N LEU A 259 -16.14 -10.25 -14.51
CA LEU A 259 -17.22 -11.14 -14.09
C LEU A 259 -16.79 -12.01 -12.91
N LEU A 260 -17.54 -11.93 -11.81
CA LEU A 260 -17.34 -12.74 -10.61
C LEU A 260 -18.57 -13.59 -10.34
N GLY A 261 -18.40 -14.77 -9.75
CA GLY A 261 -19.49 -15.70 -9.50
C GLY A 261 -19.04 -17.15 -9.53
N ASN A 262 -19.79 -18.04 -8.90
CA ASN A 262 -19.47 -19.45 -8.85
C ASN A 262 -19.50 -20.13 -10.23
N GLY A 263 -18.97 -21.34 -10.32
CA GLY A 263 -19.16 -22.20 -11.49
C GLY A 263 -20.64 -22.49 -11.73
N GLY A 264 -21.09 -22.32 -12.97
CA GLY A 264 -22.51 -22.49 -13.31
C GLY A 264 -23.42 -21.31 -12.90
N ALA A 265 -22.86 -20.18 -12.46
CA ALA A 265 -23.65 -19.00 -12.13
C ALA A 265 -24.26 -18.28 -13.36
N GLY A 266 -23.84 -18.60 -14.59
CA GLY A 266 -24.34 -17.95 -15.81
C GLY A 266 -23.50 -16.76 -16.30
N LYS A 267 -22.22 -16.69 -15.93
CA LYS A 267 -21.27 -15.66 -16.39
C LYS A 267 -21.06 -15.71 -17.90
N THR A 268 -20.76 -16.90 -18.43
CA THR A 268 -20.61 -17.15 -19.86
C THR A 268 -21.89 -16.81 -20.63
N SER A 269 -23.06 -17.15 -20.07
CA SER A 269 -24.36 -16.81 -20.65
C SER A 269 -24.59 -15.30 -20.71
N LEU A 270 -24.14 -14.56 -19.69
CA LEU A 270 -24.17 -13.10 -19.70
C LEU A 270 -23.25 -12.51 -20.78
N VAL A 271 -22.04 -13.04 -20.96
CA VAL A 271 -21.14 -12.62 -22.05
C VAL A 271 -21.79 -12.86 -23.41
N ASN A 272 -22.32 -14.06 -23.63
CA ASN A 272 -23.00 -14.41 -24.88
C ASN A 272 -24.23 -13.54 -25.13
N ALA A 273 -24.99 -13.23 -24.07
CA ALA A 273 -26.12 -12.31 -24.15
C ALA A 273 -25.69 -10.90 -24.58
N LEU A 274 -24.56 -10.41 -24.07
CA LEU A 274 -24.01 -9.10 -24.45
C LEU A 274 -23.49 -9.11 -25.89
N LEU A 275 -22.84 -10.18 -26.34
CA LEU A 275 -22.26 -10.25 -27.68
C LEU A 275 -23.32 -10.50 -28.77
N ASN A 276 -24.30 -11.36 -28.49
CA ASN A 276 -25.33 -11.80 -29.43
C ASN A 276 -26.74 -11.51 -28.90
N PRO A 277 -27.09 -10.24 -28.65
CA PRO A 277 -28.31 -9.90 -27.91
C PRO A 277 -29.61 -10.19 -28.68
N THR A 278 -29.53 -10.39 -30.01
CA THR A 278 -30.68 -10.68 -30.89
C THR A 278 -30.86 -12.17 -31.19
N GLU A 279 -29.98 -13.03 -30.70
CA GLU A 279 -30.03 -14.47 -30.95
C GLU A 279 -30.54 -15.20 -29.71
N GLU A 280 -31.19 -16.35 -29.91
CA GLU A 280 -31.58 -17.21 -28.80
C GLU A 280 -30.33 -17.88 -28.21
N LEU A 281 -30.15 -17.73 -26.89
CA LEU A 281 -28.99 -18.28 -26.20
C LEU A 281 -29.01 -19.81 -26.16
N LYS A 282 -27.83 -20.41 -26.26
CA LYS A 282 -27.68 -21.86 -26.11
C LYS A 282 -27.91 -22.23 -24.65
N THR A 283 -28.58 -23.37 -24.44
CA THR A 283 -28.92 -23.85 -23.09
C THR A 283 -27.86 -24.78 -22.50
N ASP A 284 -26.91 -25.22 -23.32
CA ASP A 284 -25.86 -26.20 -23.02
C ASP A 284 -24.45 -25.62 -23.21
N GLU A 285 -24.21 -24.44 -22.64
CA GLU A 285 -22.91 -23.79 -22.68
C GLU A 285 -21.88 -24.59 -21.86
N ALA A 286 -20.74 -24.91 -22.48
CA ALA A 286 -19.61 -25.50 -21.78
C ALA A 286 -19.05 -24.49 -20.76
N CYS A 287 -18.61 -24.97 -19.60
CA CYS A 287 -17.97 -24.11 -18.61
C CYS A 287 -16.70 -23.49 -19.20
N THR A 288 -16.52 -22.18 -19.04
CA THR A 288 -15.26 -21.49 -19.35
C THR A 288 -14.12 -22.19 -18.60
N PRO A 289 -13.13 -22.77 -19.29
CA PRO A 289 -12.14 -23.64 -18.64
C PRO A 289 -11.11 -22.85 -17.83
N ARG A 290 -10.83 -21.59 -18.19
CA ARG A 290 -9.79 -20.74 -17.56
C ARG A 290 -10.20 -19.27 -17.49
N ILE A 291 -9.78 -18.47 -18.47
CA ILE A 291 -10.15 -17.05 -18.62
C ILE A 291 -10.46 -16.82 -20.09
N SER A 292 -11.63 -16.25 -20.37
CA SER A 292 -11.97 -15.66 -21.65
C SER A 292 -11.91 -14.14 -21.52
N VAL A 293 -11.30 -13.48 -22.49
CA VAL A 293 -11.31 -12.01 -22.60
C VAL A 293 -11.94 -11.67 -23.94
N THR A 294 -13.16 -11.17 -23.90
CA THR A 294 -13.92 -10.78 -25.11
C THR A 294 -14.05 -9.27 -25.19
N GLU A 295 -14.03 -8.73 -26.41
CA GLU A 295 -14.10 -7.30 -26.65
C GLU A 295 -15.50 -6.90 -27.13
N LYS A 296 -16.07 -5.83 -26.57
CA LYS A 296 -17.31 -5.21 -27.06
C LYS A 296 -17.15 -3.70 -27.14
N THR A 297 -17.60 -3.09 -28.23
CA THR A 297 -17.49 -1.62 -28.41
C THR A 297 -18.80 -0.93 -28.07
N TYR A 298 -18.72 0.10 -27.22
CA TYR A 298 -19.80 1.04 -26.93
C TYR A 298 -19.35 2.45 -27.34
N GLY A 299 -20.00 3.04 -28.35
CA GLY A 299 -19.54 4.32 -28.92
C GLY A 299 -18.08 4.22 -29.42
N GLU A 300 -17.20 5.07 -28.88
CA GLU A 300 -15.76 5.03 -29.15
C GLU A 300 -14.97 4.20 -28.11
N THR A 301 -15.64 3.70 -27.07
CA THR A 301 -15.00 2.96 -25.98
C THR A 301 -15.01 1.45 -26.23
N GLN A 302 -13.83 0.84 -26.15
CA GLN A 302 -13.66 -0.61 -26.15
C GLN A 302 -13.80 -1.17 -24.71
N LEU A 303 -14.74 -2.08 -24.49
CA LEU A 303 -14.90 -2.82 -23.24
C LEU A 303 -14.24 -4.19 -23.34
N ASP A 304 -13.24 -4.44 -22.52
CA ASP A 304 -12.65 -5.77 -22.33
C ASP A 304 -13.41 -6.50 -21.21
N ILE A 305 -14.14 -7.56 -21.57
CA ILE A 305 -14.94 -8.36 -20.64
C ILE A 305 -14.14 -9.61 -20.25
N TRP A 306 -13.82 -9.71 -18.96
CA TRP A 306 -13.07 -10.83 -18.38
C TRP A 306 -14.05 -11.82 -17.75
N ASP A 307 -14.23 -12.98 -18.40
CA ASP A 307 -14.96 -14.14 -17.87
C ASP A 307 -14.00 -15.14 -17.27
N PHE A 308 -14.09 -15.27 -15.95
CA PHE A 308 -13.31 -16.21 -15.18
C PHE A 308 -14.04 -17.55 -15.08
N GLY A 309 -13.36 -18.66 -15.40
CA GLY A 309 -13.86 -20.00 -15.17
C GLY A 309 -14.28 -20.21 -13.71
N GLY A 310 -15.24 -21.10 -13.44
CA GLY A 310 -15.80 -21.27 -12.09
C GLY A 310 -15.34 -22.53 -11.36
N GLN A 311 -14.13 -23.02 -11.59
CA GLN A 311 -13.61 -24.21 -10.91
C GLN A 311 -13.17 -23.91 -9.47
N VAL A 312 -13.47 -24.83 -8.56
CA VAL A 312 -13.50 -24.69 -7.08
C VAL A 312 -12.16 -24.31 -6.42
N ILE A 313 -11.05 -24.28 -7.14
CA ILE A 313 -9.72 -23.90 -6.60
C ILE A 313 -9.46 -22.38 -6.71
N MET A 314 -10.40 -21.61 -7.27
CA MET A 314 -10.12 -20.28 -7.83
C MET A 314 -10.32 -19.05 -6.92
N HIS A 315 -10.68 -19.18 -5.63
CA HIS A 315 -10.83 -17.99 -4.77
C HIS A 315 -9.53 -17.18 -4.56
N SER A 316 -8.36 -17.74 -4.87
CA SER A 316 -7.06 -17.10 -4.64
C SER A 316 -6.31 -16.70 -5.92
N SER A 317 -6.60 -17.31 -7.08
CA SER A 317 -5.91 -17.00 -8.35
C SER A 317 -6.57 -15.89 -9.16
N HIS A 318 -7.89 -15.68 -9.02
CA HIS A 318 -8.59 -14.55 -9.66
C HIS A 318 -8.08 -13.19 -9.19
N ILE A 319 -7.73 -13.12 -7.89
CA ILE A 319 -7.15 -11.95 -7.24
C ILE A 319 -5.99 -11.33 -8.04
N VAL A 320 -5.20 -12.17 -8.70
CA VAL A 320 -4.05 -11.75 -9.52
C VAL A 320 -4.44 -10.75 -10.61
N PHE A 321 -5.66 -10.88 -11.13
CA PHE A 321 -6.14 -10.15 -12.29
C PHE A 321 -7.20 -9.08 -11.92
N ILE A 322 -7.52 -8.93 -10.64
CA ILE A 322 -8.43 -7.91 -10.15
C ILE A 322 -7.68 -6.58 -10.03
N SER A 323 -8.14 -5.57 -10.77
CA SER A 323 -7.58 -4.22 -10.78
C SER A 323 -8.59 -3.20 -10.29
N ALA A 324 -8.14 -2.21 -9.51
CA ALA A 324 -8.94 -1.04 -9.17
C ALA A 324 -9.57 -0.41 -10.44
N LYS A 325 -10.69 0.29 -10.27
CA LYS A 325 -11.35 1.05 -11.36
C LYS A 325 -11.92 0.21 -12.53
N SER A 326 -12.14 -1.07 -12.30
CA SER A 326 -12.86 -1.98 -13.23
C SER A 326 -14.36 -1.98 -12.94
N LEU A 327 -15.18 -2.25 -13.95
CA LEU A 327 -16.61 -2.51 -13.78
C LEU A 327 -16.78 -3.94 -13.24
N TYR A 328 -17.25 -4.08 -12.01
CA TYR A 328 -17.49 -5.38 -11.40
C TYR A 328 -18.93 -5.81 -11.60
N VAL A 329 -19.11 -7.02 -12.15
CA VAL A 329 -20.41 -7.67 -12.26
C VAL A 329 -20.37 -9.00 -11.54
N ILE A 330 -21.14 -9.12 -10.46
CA ILE A 330 -21.25 -10.35 -9.66
C ILE A 330 -22.50 -11.10 -10.10
N VAL A 331 -22.32 -12.30 -10.64
CA VAL A 331 -23.40 -13.18 -11.10
C VAL A 331 -23.68 -14.23 -10.03
N CYS A 332 -24.92 -14.28 -9.55
CA CYS A 332 -25.39 -15.18 -8.50
C CYS A 332 -26.49 -16.11 -9.06
N ASN A 333 -26.32 -17.42 -8.95
CA ASN A 333 -27.37 -18.36 -9.32
C ASN A 333 -28.50 -18.37 -8.27
N GLN A 334 -29.68 -17.90 -8.66
CA GLN A 334 -30.82 -17.81 -7.76
C GLN A 334 -31.34 -19.19 -7.32
N ARG A 335 -31.24 -20.22 -8.18
CA ARG A 335 -31.67 -21.59 -7.82
C ARG A 335 -30.77 -22.23 -6.76
N ALA A 336 -29.51 -21.82 -6.70
CA ALA A 336 -28.54 -22.27 -5.70
C ALA A 336 -28.49 -21.35 -4.47
N ASN A 337 -29.37 -20.34 -4.38
CA ASN A 337 -29.40 -19.32 -3.32
C ASN A 337 -28.07 -18.59 -3.11
N GLU A 338 -27.30 -18.41 -4.18
CA GLU A 338 -25.99 -17.76 -4.12
C GLU A 338 -26.12 -16.28 -3.74
N GLN A 339 -25.13 -15.78 -3.00
CA GLN A 339 -25.08 -14.39 -2.53
C GLN A 339 -23.72 -13.77 -2.92
N PRO A 340 -23.67 -12.43 -3.09
CA PRO A 340 -22.45 -11.76 -3.54
C PRO A 340 -21.40 -11.58 -2.43
N ASP A 341 -21.73 -11.84 -1.15
CA ASP A 341 -20.91 -11.52 0.04
C ASP A 341 -19.43 -11.93 -0.11
N ALA A 342 -19.15 -13.18 -0.50
CA ALA A 342 -17.78 -13.67 -0.63
C ALA A 342 -16.96 -12.93 -1.70
N TRP A 343 -17.61 -12.54 -2.80
CA TRP A 343 -16.97 -11.78 -3.88
C TRP A 343 -16.76 -10.32 -3.47
N LEU A 344 -17.71 -9.72 -2.75
CA LEU A 344 -17.57 -8.37 -2.21
C LEU A 344 -16.43 -8.28 -1.20
N GLU A 345 -16.34 -9.24 -0.29
CA GLU A 345 -15.24 -9.33 0.69
C GLU A 345 -13.87 -9.43 0.03
N MET A 346 -13.78 -10.10 -1.13
CA MET A 346 -12.58 -10.14 -1.95
C MET A 346 -12.27 -8.79 -2.64
N LEU A 347 -13.28 -7.98 -2.98
CA LEU A 347 -13.10 -6.71 -3.67
C LEU A 347 -12.68 -5.57 -2.74
N ILE A 348 -13.10 -5.58 -1.47
CA ILE A 348 -12.88 -4.48 -0.50
C ILE A 348 -11.41 -4.04 -0.38
N PRO A 349 -10.40 -4.92 -0.36
CA PRO A 349 -9.02 -4.48 -0.26
C PRO A 349 -8.45 -3.93 -1.58
N ARG A 350 -9.26 -3.86 -2.64
CA ARG A 350 -8.86 -3.56 -4.02
C ARG A 350 -9.65 -2.41 -4.65
N ILE A 351 -10.64 -1.88 -3.94
CA ILE A 351 -11.42 -0.72 -4.39
C ILE A 351 -10.63 0.58 -4.19
N ASP A 352 -10.92 1.58 -5.02
CA ASP A 352 -10.40 2.93 -4.82
C ASP A 352 -11.36 3.65 -3.86
N PRO A 353 -10.93 4.04 -2.65
CA PRO A 353 -11.82 4.70 -1.68
C PRO A 353 -12.38 6.04 -2.16
N ASN A 354 -11.91 6.56 -3.31
CA ASN A 354 -12.35 7.81 -3.92
C ASN A 354 -13.26 7.61 -5.14
N ASP A 355 -13.58 6.36 -5.52
CA ASP A 355 -14.47 6.03 -6.64
C ASP A 355 -15.87 5.64 -6.10
N ASP A 356 -16.90 5.73 -6.95
CA ASP A 356 -18.29 5.27 -6.68
C ASP A 356 -18.34 3.75 -6.41
N ASN A 357 -17.29 3.02 -6.80
CA ASN A 357 -17.12 1.57 -6.60
C ASN A 357 -18.40 0.80 -6.93
N LYS A 358 -19.05 1.19 -8.03
CA LYS A 358 -20.35 0.63 -8.37
C LYS A 358 -20.22 -0.81 -8.84
N VAL A 359 -20.99 -1.69 -8.20
CA VAL A 359 -21.05 -3.12 -8.49
C VAL A 359 -22.45 -3.46 -9.02
N LEU A 360 -22.49 -4.13 -10.17
CA LEU A 360 -23.74 -4.67 -10.71
C LEU A 360 -23.90 -6.10 -10.21
N VAL A 361 -25.00 -6.39 -9.54
CA VAL A 361 -25.31 -7.75 -9.05
C VAL A 361 -26.40 -8.34 -9.93
N VAL A 362 -26.08 -9.44 -10.61
CA VAL A 362 -26.97 -10.14 -11.53
C VAL A 362 -27.40 -11.45 -10.90
N TYR A 363 -28.67 -11.52 -10.48
CA TYR A 363 -29.29 -12.79 -10.11
C TYR A 363 -29.75 -13.49 -11.38
N SER A 364 -29.12 -14.63 -11.68
CA SER A 364 -29.41 -15.45 -12.86
C SER A 364 -30.36 -16.60 -12.52
N HIS A 365 -30.88 -17.28 -13.54
CA HIS A 365 -31.79 -18.42 -13.40
C HIS A 365 -33.08 -18.06 -12.64
N CYS A 366 -33.60 -16.85 -12.85
CA CYS A 366 -34.81 -16.33 -12.19
C CYS A 366 -36.13 -16.87 -12.77
N ASP A 367 -36.16 -18.13 -13.22
CA ASP A 367 -37.38 -18.74 -13.76
C ASP A 367 -38.43 -19.04 -12.67
N GLN A 368 -39.64 -19.47 -13.07
CA GLN A 368 -40.85 -19.54 -12.21
C GLN A 368 -40.77 -20.46 -10.96
N GLY A 369 -39.60 -20.99 -10.58
CA GLY A 369 -39.34 -21.68 -9.31
C GLY A 369 -38.27 -21.03 -8.42
N ALA A 370 -37.65 -19.93 -8.86
CA ALA A 370 -36.59 -19.25 -8.13
C ALA A 370 -37.15 -18.48 -6.93
N ASN A 371 -36.70 -18.81 -5.72
CA ASN A 371 -37.24 -18.21 -4.50
C ASN A 371 -36.53 -16.88 -4.20
N THR A 372 -37.15 -15.76 -4.57
CA THR A 372 -36.64 -14.41 -4.30
C THR A 372 -36.63 -14.04 -2.81
N ALA A 373 -37.31 -14.79 -1.94
CA ALA A 373 -37.39 -14.50 -0.50
C ALA A 373 -36.04 -14.66 0.23
N TRP A 374 -35.06 -15.34 -0.37
CA TRP A 374 -33.71 -15.50 0.20
C TRP A 374 -32.77 -14.34 -0.15
N ARG A 375 -33.18 -13.40 -1.00
CA ARG A 375 -32.37 -12.23 -1.36
C ARG A 375 -32.27 -11.25 -0.19
N ARG A 376 -31.06 -10.77 0.04
CA ARG A 376 -30.73 -9.89 1.18
C ARG A 376 -30.18 -8.53 0.73
N ASP A 377 -30.67 -7.98 -0.38
CA ASP A 377 -30.18 -6.73 -1.00
C ASP A 377 -30.00 -5.57 -0.01
N ASN A 378 -30.99 -5.33 0.87
CA ASN A 378 -30.91 -4.27 1.87
C ASN A 378 -29.85 -4.54 2.94
N ALA A 379 -29.62 -5.80 3.29
CA ALA A 379 -28.55 -6.16 4.23
C ALA A 379 -27.17 -6.03 3.57
N ILE A 380 -27.06 -6.41 2.29
CA ILE A 380 -25.84 -6.25 1.48
C ILE A 380 -25.48 -4.77 1.37
N LYS A 381 -26.43 -3.92 0.96
CA LYS A 381 -26.25 -2.45 0.88
C LYS A 381 -25.81 -1.83 2.21
N ARG A 382 -26.28 -2.35 3.35
CA ARG A 382 -25.88 -1.85 4.68
C ARG A 382 -24.53 -2.40 5.15
N LYS A 383 -24.25 -3.68 4.87
CA LYS A 383 -23.01 -4.36 5.30
C LYS A 383 -21.80 -3.84 4.53
N TYR A 384 -21.98 -3.56 3.24
CA TYR A 384 -20.93 -3.17 2.30
C TYR A 384 -21.18 -1.74 1.77
N ALA A 385 -21.25 -0.77 2.69
CA ALA A 385 -21.61 0.62 2.37
C ALA A 385 -20.55 1.35 1.51
N GLU A 386 -19.35 0.78 1.41
CA GLU A 386 -18.26 1.22 0.54
C GLU A 386 -18.53 1.00 -0.96
N PHE A 387 -19.57 0.24 -1.33
CA PHE A 387 -19.99 0.06 -2.72
C PHE A 387 -21.37 0.65 -3.00
N SER A 388 -21.55 1.12 -4.22
CA SER A 388 -22.86 1.42 -4.81
C SER A 388 -23.39 0.19 -5.56
N PHE A 389 -24.68 -0.13 -5.42
CA PHE A 389 -25.26 -1.37 -5.97
C PHE A 389 -26.46 -1.15 -6.88
N GLU A 390 -26.45 -1.84 -8.02
CA GLU A 390 -27.64 -2.08 -8.84
C GLU A 390 -27.88 -3.59 -8.98
N PHE A 391 -29.13 -4.01 -8.81
CA PHE A 391 -29.50 -5.42 -8.81
C PHE A 391 -30.40 -5.73 -10.01
N PHE A 392 -30.08 -6.81 -10.72
CA PHE A 392 -30.79 -7.24 -11.92
C PHE A 392 -31.22 -8.70 -11.79
N ASP A 393 -32.47 -8.99 -12.15
CA ASP A 393 -33.01 -10.35 -12.22
C ASP A 393 -33.09 -10.81 -13.66
N ILE A 394 -32.36 -11.87 -14.01
CA ILE A 394 -32.26 -12.33 -15.40
C ILE A 394 -32.51 -13.83 -15.48
N ASP A 395 -33.41 -14.22 -16.39
CA ASP A 395 -33.52 -15.58 -16.89
C ASP A 395 -33.02 -15.58 -18.34
N PHE A 396 -31.88 -16.21 -18.61
CA PHE A 396 -31.23 -16.22 -19.93
C PHE A 396 -31.95 -17.13 -20.96
N LYS A 397 -33.25 -17.37 -20.80
CA LYS A 397 -34.07 -18.15 -21.73
C LYS A 397 -34.70 -17.24 -22.78
N GLY A 398 -34.51 -17.57 -24.05
CA GLY A 398 -35.03 -16.81 -25.18
C GLY A 398 -34.02 -15.79 -25.71
N VAL A 399 -34.51 -14.76 -26.39
CA VAL A 399 -33.69 -13.71 -26.99
C VAL A 399 -33.41 -12.60 -25.97
N PRO A 400 -32.14 -12.26 -25.67
CA PRO A 400 -31.78 -11.27 -24.65
C PRO A 400 -32.46 -9.91 -24.81
N LYS A 401 -32.56 -9.37 -26.04
CA LYS A 401 -33.22 -8.08 -26.29
C LYS A 401 -34.71 -8.04 -25.96
N ASP A 402 -35.37 -9.19 -25.89
CA ASP A 402 -36.79 -9.28 -25.53
C ASP A 402 -36.98 -9.28 -23.99
N ILE A 403 -35.88 -9.46 -23.24
CA ILE A 403 -35.88 -9.47 -21.77
C ILE A 403 -35.62 -8.05 -21.26
N VAL A 404 -36.65 -7.39 -20.73
CA VAL A 404 -36.58 -6.01 -20.23
C VAL A 404 -35.42 -5.80 -19.24
N ASN A 405 -35.27 -6.70 -18.27
CA ASN A 405 -34.20 -6.60 -17.25
C ASN A 405 -32.80 -6.74 -17.85
N PHE A 406 -32.64 -7.49 -18.94
CA PHE A 406 -31.36 -7.59 -19.64
C PHE A 406 -31.04 -6.29 -20.38
N VAL A 407 -32.02 -5.66 -21.03
CA VAL A 407 -31.86 -4.37 -21.70
C VAL A 407 -31.44 -3.28 -20.70
N ASP A 408 -32.02 -3.29 -19.50
CA ASP A 408 -31.64 -2.36 -18.43
C ASP A 408 -30.22 -2.64 -17.90
N LEU A 409 -29.84 -3.92 -17.74
CA LEU A 409 -28.46 -4.30 -17.40
C LEU A 409 -27.46 -3.86 -18.47
N GLU A 410 -27.76 -4.08 -19.75
CA GLU A 410 -26.89 -3.71 -20.87
C GLU A 410 -26.65 -2.20 -20.89
N LYS A 411 -27.69 -1.39 -20.64
CA LYS A 411 -27.55 0.07 -20.50
C LYS A 411 -26.70 0.47 -19.29
N ALA A 412 -26.84 -0.22 -18.16
CA ALA A 412 -26.02 0.05 -16.99
C ALA A 412 -24.53 -0.25 -17.25
N ILE A 413 -24.25 -1.35 -17.96
CA ILE A 413 -22.90 -1.72 -18.42
C ILE A 413 -22.37 -0.69 -19.42
N GLU A 414 -23.16 -0.31 -20.42
CA GLU A 414 -22.80 0.69 -21.43
C GLU A 414 -22.43 2.03 -20.79
N ASN A 415 -23.29 2.55 -19.90
CA ASN A 415 -23.05 3.82 -19.22
C ASN A 415 -21.73 3.79 -18.42
N LYS A 416 -21.47 2.70 -17.69
CA LYS A 416 -20.22 2.56 -16.92
C LYS A 416 -19.00 2.34 -17.80
N ALA A 417 -19.13 1.62 -18.91
CA ALA A 417 -18.06 1.49 -19.89
C ALA A 417 -17.69 2.86 -20.47
N LEU A 418 -18.67 3.64 -20.92
CA LEU A 418 -18.46 5.00 -21.44
C LEU A 418 -17.86 5.94 -20.38
N GLU A 419 -18.31 5.86 -19.12
CA GLU A 419 -17.74 6.62 -18.00
C GLU A 419 -16.26 6.29 -17.79
N GLN A 420 -15.88 5.00 -17.84
CA GLN A 420 -14.48 4.59 -17.74
C GLN A 420 -13.66 5.01 -18.97
N GLY A 421 -14.24 4.89 -20.17
CA GLY A 421 -13.58 5.28 -21.41
C GLY A 421 -13.21 6.76 -21.44
N LYS A 422 -14.06 7.62 -20.88
CA LYS A 422 -13.86 9.07 -20.75
C LYS A 422 -12.78 9.50 -19.78
N LYS A 423 -12.13 8.56 -19.08
CA LYS A 423 -11.04 8.90 -18.17
C LYS A 423 -9.93 9.62 -18.96
N PRO A 424 -9.53 10.82 -18.53
CA PRO A 424 -8.52 11.60 -19.23
C PRO A 424 -7.14 10.99 -18.99
N VAL A 425 -6.33 10.96 -20.06
CA VAL A 425 -4.98 10.39 -20.05
C VAL A 425 -4.04 11.25 -20.88
N THR A 426 -2.76 11.25 -20.51
CA THR A 426 -1.72 11.99 -21.24
C THR A 426 -1.49 11.40 -22.63
N THR A 427 -0.98 12.23 -23.53
CA THR A 427 -0.64 11.80 -24.89
C THR A 427 0.49 10.75 -24.86
N GLU A 428 1.42 10.90 -23.92
CA GLU A 428 2.57 10.01 -23.71
C GLU A 428 2.15 8.63 -23.21
N THR A 429 1.19 8.56 -22.28
CA THR A 429 0.64 7.29 -21.79
C THR A 429 -0.09 6.54 -22.91
N LEU A 430 -0.85 7.24 -23.76
CA LEU A 430 -1.50 6.62 -24.93
C LEU A 430 -0.51 6.18 -26.00
N ALA A 431 0.57 6.92 -26.22
CA ALA A 431 1.66 6.50 -27.11
C ALA A 431 2.31 5.21 -26.60
N THR A 432 2.63 5.17 -25.30
CA THR A 432 3.18 3.99 -24.63
C THR A 432 2.26 2.77 -24.77
N LYS A 433 0.96 2.95 -24.51
CA LYS A 433 -0.08 1.93 -24.74
C LYS A 433 -0.05 1.42 -26.18
N LYS A 434 -0.01 2.31 -27.17
CA LYS A 434 0.00 1.95 -28.60
C LYS A 434 1.22 1.11 -28.96
N ILE A 435 2.39 1.41 -28.39
CA ILE A 435 3.62 0.65 -28.60
C ILE A 435 3.47 -0.78 -28.03
N ILE A 436 3.04 -0.89 -26.76
CA ILE A 436 2.86 -2.19 -26.09
C ILE A 436 1.83 -3.05 -26.82
N THR A 437 0.68 -2.47 -27.18
CA THR A 437 -0.42 -3.22 -27.81
C THR A 437 -0.07 -3.73 -29.22
N LYS A 438 0.70 -2.96 -29.99
CA LYS A 438 1.20 -3.32 -31.33
C LYS A 438 2.36 -4.30 -31.33
N THR A 439 3.00 -4.54 -30.19
CA THR A 439 4.11 -5.48 -30.10
C THR A 439 3.63 -6.89 -30.48
N ILE A 440 4.40 -7.55 -31.35
CA ILE A 440 4.12 -8.91 -31.84
C ILE A 440 4.42 -9.94 -30.74
N ASN A 441 5.48 -9.71 -29.97
CA ASN A 441 5.89 -10.55 -28.86
C ASN A 441 4.91 -10.43 -27.68
N ASN A 442 4.92 -11.43 -26.78
CA ASN A 442 4.09 -11.44 -25.58
C ASN A 442 4.48 -10.37 -24.55
N TYR A 443 5.67 -9.80 -24.69
CA TYR A 443 6.19 -8.71 -23.87
C TYR A 443 7.09 -7.79 -24.69
N ILE A 444 7.30 -6.58 -24.17
CA ILE A 444 8.29 -5.62 -24.67
C ILE A 444 9.28 -5.27 -23.55
N THR A 445 10.57 -5.17 -23.87
CA THR A 445 11.59 -4.70 -22.91
C THR A 445 11.56 -3.18 -22.78
N TYR A 446 12.02 -2.66 -21.65
CA TYR A 446 12.11 -1.22 -21.45
C TYR A 446 13.03 -0.54 -22.47
N LYS A 447 14.10 -1.21 -22.88
CA LYS A 447 15.01 -0.74 -23.95
C LYS A 447 14.32 -0.60 -25.30
N GLU A 448 13.50 -1.58 -25.69
CA GLU A 448 12.72 -1.51 -26.94
C GLU A 448 11.66 -0.42 -26.87
N LEU A 449 10.98 -0.30 -25.72
CA LEU A 449 10.01 0.74 -25.46
C LEU A 449 10.65 2.14 -25.60
N LYS A 450 11.82 2.36 -24.98
CA LYS A 450 12.61 3.60 -25.08
C LYS A 450 13.07 3.95 -26.49
N LYS A 451 13.28 2.93 -27.33
CA LYS A 451 13.68 3.14 -28.72
C LYS A 451 12.53 3.70 -29.57
N GLU A 452 11.30 3.30 -29.27
CA GLU A 452 10.09 3.78 -29.95
C GLU A 452 9.59 5.12 -29.40
N GLN A 453 9.86 5.40 -28.11
CA GLN A 453 9.55 6.66 -27.46
C GLN A 453 10.67 7.00 -26.45
N GLU A 454 11.43 8.06 -26.71
CA GLU A 454 12.64 8.41 -25.94
C GLU A 454 12.30 8.97 -24.54
N ASP A 455 11.26 9.83 -24.47
CA ASP A 455 10.79 10.47 -23.24
C ASP A 455 9.64 9.69 -22.59
N ILE A 456 9.95 8.50 -22.06
CA ILE A 456 8.99 7.70 -21.28
C ILE A 456 9.27 7.90 -19.79
N SER A 457 8.33 8.56 -19.11
CA SER A 457 8.42 8.67 -17.65
C SER A 457 7.98 7.37 -16.98
N ILE A 458 8.53 7.07 -15.80
CA ILE A 458 8.03 5.97 -14.95
C ILE A 458 6.53 6.09 -14.67
N ARG A 459 6.04 7.32 -14.65
CA ARG A 459 4.66 7.67 -14.36
C ARG A 459 3.71 7.22 -15.46
N ASP A 460 4.11 7.41 -16.73
CA ASP A 460 3.37 6.87 -17.87
C ASP A 460 3.29 5.34 -17.80
N LEU A 461 4.39 4.68 -17.43
CA LEU A 461 4.43 3.23 -17.26
C LEU A 461 3.51 2.74 -16.13
N LYS A 462 3.47 3.46 -15.01
CA LYS A 462 2.54 3.18 -13.90
C LYS A 462 1.09 3.41 -14.31
N ALA A 463 0.79 4.46 -15.07
CA ALA A 463 -0.54 4.70 -15.61
C ALA A 463 -0.98 3.56 -16.56
N VAL A 464 -0.12 3.16 -17.51
CA VAL A 464 -0.37 2.01 -18.40
C VAL A 464 -0.63 0.72 -17.61
N ARG A 465 0.10 0.45 -16.52
CA ARG A 465 -0.18 -0.65 -15.61
C ARG A 465 -1.54 -0.51 -14.91
N ASN A 466 -1.83 0.66 -14.34
CA ASN A 466 -3.04 0.90 -13.54
C ASN A 466 -4.32 0.81 -14.39
N TYR A 467 -4.27 1.29 -15.64
CA TYR A 467 -5.33 1.07 -16.64
C TYR A 467 -5.39 -0.37 -17.18
N GLY A 468 -4.45 -1.24 -16.76
CA GLY A 468 -4.44 -2.65 -17.14
C GLY A 468 -3.95 -2.92 -18.56
N TYR A 469 -3.21 -2.00 -19.19
CA TYR A 469 -2.70 -2.23 -20.54
C TYR A 469 -1.52 -3.22 -20.58
N CYS A 470 -0.75 -3.33 -19.50
CA CYS A 470 0.35 -4.29 -19.37
C CYS A 470 0.56 -4.80 -17.94
N PHE A 471 1.14 -5.99 -17.78
CA PHE A 471 1.67 -6.51 -16.51
C PHE A 471 3.20 -6.31 -16.52
N PRO A 472 3.79 -5.43 -15.70
CA PRO A 472 5.24 -5.37 -15.56
C PRO A 472 5.78 -6.64 -14.89
N GLU A 473 7.03 -7.04 -15.15
CA GLU A 473 7.62 -8.23 -14.49
C GLU A 473 7.77 -8.07 -12.96
N ASN A 474 7.75 -6.83 -12.47
CA ASN A 474 7.69 -6.47 -11.06
C ASN A 474 6.65 -5.35 -10.90
N PRO A 475 5.61 -5.49 -10.04
CA PRO A 475 4.61 -4.44 -9.84
C PRO A 475 5.16 -3.22 -9.11
N ASP A 476 6.25 -3.37 -8.33
CA ASP A 476 6.82 -2.35 -7.45
C ASP A 476 8.09 -1.72 -8.05
N PHE A 477 8.10 -1.44 -9.36
CA PHE A 477 9.25 -0.84 -10.05
C PHE A 477 9.39 0.66 -9.76
N ASP A 478 10.65 1.12 -9.70
CA ASP A 478 11.05 2.50 -9.42
C ASP A 478 11.77 3.16 -10.62
N GLU A 479 12.32 4.37 -10.45
CA GLU A 479 12.92 5.15 -11.54
C GLU A 479 14.10 4.44 -12.22
N ASN A 480 14.75 3.50 -11.54
CA ASN A 480 15.91 2.77 -12.04
C ASN A 480 15.49 1.49 -12.76
N ILE A 481 14.65 1.63 -13.80
CA ILE A 481 14.21 0.50 -14.63
C ILE A 481 15.37 0.04 -15.51
N ALA A 482 15.76 -1.23 -15.34
CA ALA A 482 16.78 -1.85 -16.18
C ALA A 482 16.34 -2.00 -17.64
N ASP A 483 17.29 -1.95 -18.57
CA ASP A 483 17.02 -2.06 -20.02
C ASP A 483 16.27 -3.35 -20.40
N ASP A 484 16.54 -4.45 -19.69
CA ASP A 484 15.95 -5.77 -19.92
C ASP A 484 14.61 -5.99 -19.19
N PHE A 485 14.12 -5.01 -18.43
CA PHE A 485 12.85 -5.10 -17.70
C PHE A 485 11.69 -5.29 -18.66
N LYS A 486 10.83 -6.29 -18.42
CA LYS A 486 9.74 -6.66 -19.34
C LYS A 486 8.38 -6.11 -18.91
N PHE A 487 7.64 -5.59 -19.89
CA PHE A 487 6.21 -5.26 -19.80
C PHE A 487 5.43 -6.29 -20.62
N ILE A 488 4.67 -7.14 -19.92
CA ILE A 488 3.91 -8.26 -20.47
C ILE A 488 2.53 -7.79 -20.95
N LYS A 489 2.10 -8.26 -22.13
CA LYS A 489 0.75 -8.03 -22.66
C LYS A 489 -0.28 -8.83 -21.85
N GLN A 490 -1.28 -8.15 -21.33
CA GLN A 490 -2.33 -8.78 -20.49
C GLN A 490 -3.33 -9.56 -21.36
N ARG A 491 -2.92 -10.72 -21.90
CA ARG A 491 -3.79 -11.61 -22.70
C ARG A 491 -3.56 -13.09 -22.37
N HIS A 492 -4.14 -13.95 -23.21
CA HIS A 492 -4.15 -15.41 -23.08
C HIS A 492 -2.77 -16.03 -22.77
N TRP A 493 -1.66 -15.51 -23.30
CA TRP A 493 -0.33 -16.04 -22.98
C TRP A 493 -0.03 -15.92 -21.48
N PHE A 494 -0.14 -14.73 -20.90
CA PHE A 494 0.19 -14.54 -19.49
C PHE A 494 -0.77 -15.29 -18.56
N THR A 495 -2.07 -15.20 -18.83
CA THR A 495 -3.08 -15.90 -18.01
C THR A 495 -2.92 -17.40 -18.12
N TYR A 496 -2.76 -17.96 -19.32
CA TYR A 496 -2.55 -19.39 -19.50
C TYR A 496 -1.32 -19.90 -18.73
N GLY A 497 -0.22 -19.14 -18.72
CA GLY A 497 1.02 -19.55 -18.04
C GLY A 497 0.84 -19.67 -16.53
N ILE A 498 0.25 -18.65 -15.90
CA ILE A 498 -0.03 -18.66 -14.46
C ILE A 498 -0.98 -19.81 -14.08
N TYR A 499 -2.06 -20.03 -14.85
CA TYR A 499 -2.99 -21.11 -14.57
C TYR A 499 -2.38 -22.50 -14.78
N SER A 500 -1.51 -22.62 -15.79
CA SER A 500 -0.81 -23.88 -16.04
C SER A 500 0.10 -24.23 -14.87
N LEU A 501 0.73 -23.25 -14.22
CA LEU A 501 1.53 -23.47 -13.01
C LEU A 501 0.69 -23.85 -11.80
N ILE A 502 -0.39 -23.11 -11.52
CA ILE A 502 -1.21 -23.31 -10.29
C ILE A 502 -1.95 -24.65 -10.31
N ASN A 503 -2.40 -25.11 -11.49
CA ASN A 503 -3.24 -26.29 -11.63
C ASN A 503 -2.51 -27.52 -12.18
N ASN A 504 -1.21 -27.44 -12.41
CA ASN A 504 -0.44 -28.58 -12.90
C ASN A 504 -0.38 -29.68 -11.83
N LYS A 505 -0.61 -30.93 -12.27
CA LYS A 505 -0.68 -32.09 -11.37
C LYS A 505 0.64 -32.39 -10.67
N ASP A 506 1.76 -32.18 -11.35
CA ASP A 506 3.09 -32.40 -10.80
C ASP A 506 3.40 -31.36 -9.73
N VAL A 507 3.01 -30.10 -9.95
CA VAL A 507 3.11 -29.00 -8.97
C VAL A 507 2.28 -29.31 -7.72
N LEU A 508 1.03 -29.74 -7.89
CA LEU A 508 0.16 -30.12 -6.77
C LEU A 508 0.70 -31.34 -6.01
N THR A 509 1.26 -32.31 -6.73
CA THR A 509 1.87 -33.52 -6.13
C THR A 509 3.15 -33.16 -5.37
N ALA A 510 3.92 -32.18 -5.85
CA ALA A 510 5.07 -31.61 -5.17
C ALA A 510 4.71 -30.62 -4.05
N LYS A 511 3.43 -30.58 -3.62
CA LYS A 511 2.91 -29.69 -2.56
C LYS A 511 3.22 -28.21 -2.82
N GLY A 512 3.24 -27.81 -4.09
CA GLY A 512 3.51 -26.44 -4.51
C GLY A 512 4.98 -26.08 -4.66
N ILE A 513 5.92 -27.00 -4.48
CA ILE A 513 7.35 -26.76 -4.76
C ILE A 513 7.56 -26.69 -6.28
N LEU A 514 8.21 -25.62 -6.73
CA LEU A 514 8.50 -25.32 -8.12
C LEU A 514 10.01 -25.14 -8.32
N THR A 515 10.58 -25.96 -9.20
CA THR A 515 11.92 -25.79 -9.78
C THR A 515 11.80 -25.23 -11.21
N ASP A 516 12.90 -24.83 -11.83
CA ASP A 516 12.89 -24.48 -13.27
C ASP A 516 12.40 -25.62 -14.16
N GLU A 517 12.75 -26.86 -13.80
CA GLU A 517 12.27 -28.04 -14.51
C GLU A 517 10.75 -28.16 -14.41
N THR A 518 10.19 -28.06 -13.20
CA THR A 518 8.73 -28.14 -13.00
C THR A 518 8.00 -26.98 -13.67
N ILE A 519 8.57 -25.77 -13.65
CA ILE A 519 8.01 -24.61 -14.37
C ILE A 519 7.99 -24.89 -15.86
N GLY A 520 9.09 -25.39 -16.43
CA GLY A 520 9.18 -25.73 -17.85
C GLY A 520 8.18 -26.80 -18.27
N VAL A 521 8.04 -27.87 -17.47
CA VAL A 521 7.04 -28.92 -17.69
C VAL A 521 5.62 -28.36 -17.63
N ALA A 522 5.33 -27.55 -16.61
CA ALA A 522 4.00 -26.97 -16.42
C ALA A 522 3.62 -25.96 -17.52
N LEU A 523 4.58 -25.24 -18.09
CA LEU A 523 4.38 -24.34 -19.22
C LEU A 523 4.32 -25.07 -20.58
N GLU A 524 4.59 -26.38 -20.63
CA GLU A 524 4.67 -27.15 -21.88
C GLU A 524 5.64 -26.52 -22.89
N LEU A 525 6.91 -26.31 -22.47
CA LEU A 525 7.91 -25.63 -23.30
C LEU A 525 8.01 -26.19 -24.73
N GLY A 526 8.05 -25.29 -25.71
CA GLY A 526 8.16 -25.62 -27.13
C GLY A 526 6.88 -26.15 -27.79
N GLU A 527 5.88 -26.55 -27.01
CA GLU A 527 4.57 -26.97 -27.54
C GLU A 527 3.78 -25.74 -28.02
N VAL A 528 3.09 -25.91 -29.14
CA VAL A 528 2.24 -24.87 -29.71
C VAL A 528 0.79 -25.15 -29.35
N ARG A 529 0.20 -24.21 -28.62
CA ARG A 529 -1.24 -24.21 -28.32
C ARG A 529 -1.91 -23.03 -28.99
N TYR A 530 -3.19 -23.18 -29.28
CA TYR A 530 -4.03 -22.12 -29.84
C TYR A 530 -5.20 -21.89 -28.90
N ILE A 531 -5.42 -20.63 -28.50
CA ILE A 531 -6.57 -20.24 -27.68
C ILE A 531 -7.52 -19.39 -28.52
N ASP A 532 -8.78 -19.82 -28.64
CA ASP A 532 -9.82 -19.03 -29.29
C ASP A 532 -10.40 -17.94 -28.37
N GLU A 533 -11.29 -17.09 -28.92
CA GLU A 533 -11.96 -16.02 -28.18
C GLU A 533 -12.80 -16.52 -26.98
N SER A 534 -13.23 -17.78 -27.00
CA SER A 534 -13.96 -18.41 -25.88
C SER A 534 -13.02 -18.91 -24.76
N GLY A 535 -11.71 -18.84 -24.96
CA GLY A 535 -10.71 -19.37 -24.04
C GLY A 535 -10.50 -20.88 -24.16
N ALA A 536 -11.04 -21.52 -25.21
CA ALA A 536 -10.84 -22.94 -25.47
C ALA A 536 -9.47 -23.20 -26.12
N LEU A 537 -8.84 -24.31 -25.75
CA LEU A 537 -7.51 -24.71 -26.22
C LEU A 537 -7.59 -25.73 -27.34
N TYR A 538 -6.74 -25.54 -28.35
CA TYR A 538 -6.58 -26.43 -29.48
C TYR A 538 -5.11 -26.70 -29.77
N ASP A 539 -4.82 -27.91 -30.25
CA ASP A 539 -3.49 -28.33 -30.69
C ASP A 539 -3.17 -27.87 -32.12
N LYS A 540 -4.15 -27.29 -32.81
CA LYS A 540 -4.06 -26.82 -34.18
C LYS A 540 -4.73 -25.46 -34.28
N GLU A 541 -4.25 -24.68 -35.24
CA GLU A 541 -4.80 -23.38 -35.54
C GLU A 541 -6.27 -23.50 -35.95
N VAL A 542 -7.12 -22.74 -35.27
CA VAL A 542 -8.53 -22.55 -35.61
C VAL A 542 -8.77 -21.07 -35.89
N GLU A 543 -9.87 -20.76 -36.57
CA GLU A 543 -10.21 -19.39 -36.95
C GLU A 543 -10.23 -18.46 -35.72
N ASN A 544 -9.63 -17.29 -35.85
CA ASN A 544 -9.49 -16.27 -34.79
C ASN A 544 -8.78 -16.73 -33.50
N SER A 545 -8.02 -17.83 -33.53
CA SER A 545 -7.23 -18.26 -32.38
C SER A 545 -5.88 -17.55 -32.27
N ILE A 546 -5.44 -17.35 -31.03
CA ILE A 546 -4.15 -16.78 -30.67
C ILE A 546 -3.18 -17.92 -30.38
N LYS A 547 -2.05 -17.90 -31.08
CA LYS A 547 -0.93 -18.84 -30.86
C LYS A 547 -0.24 -18.55 -29.53
N ILE A 548 -0.01 -19.60 -28.75
CA ILE A 548 0.71 -19.59 -27.47
C ILE A 548 1.85 -20.59 -27.54
N VAL A 549 3.05 -20.11 -27.20
CA VAL A 549 4.27 -20.92 -27.08
C VAL A 549 5.10 -20.32 -25.96
N TYR A 550 5.75 -21.18 -25.17
CA TYR A 550 6.73 -20.79 -24.17
C TYR A 550 8.12 -21.29 -24.55
N GLN A 551 9.12 -20.49 -24.24
CA GLN A 551 10.54 -20.77 -24.46
C GLN A 551 11.27 -20.94 -23.13
N GLU A 552 12.48 -21.49 -23.15
CA GLU A 552 13.30 -21.66 -21.93
C GLU A 552 13.53 -20.34 -21.18
N GLU A 553 13.70 -19.23 -21.91
CA GLU A 553 13.87 -17.88 -21.34
C GLU A 553 12.65 -17.41 -20.52
N ASP A 554 11.47 -17.96 -20.79
CA ASP A 554 10.23 -17.59 -20.10
C ASP A 554 10.18 -18.20 -18.69
N ILE A 555 10.91 -19.28 -18.40
CA ILE A 555 10.99 -19.87 -17.05
C ILE A 555 11.44 -18.80 -16.04
N ALA A 556 12.55 -18.12 -16.33
CA ALA A 556 13.11 -17.10 -15.46
C ALA A 556 12.14 -15.92 -15.28
N LEU A 557 11.40 -15.56 -16.33
CA LEU A 557 10.38 -14.51 -16.28
C LEU A 557 9.21 -14.91 -15.38
N PHE A 558 8.63 -16.10 -15.55
CA PHE A 558 7.53 -16.58 -14.71
C PHE A 558 7.95 -16.73 -13.24
N ARG A 559 9.16 -17.22 -12.97
CA ARG A 559 9.72 -17.25 -11.61
C ARG A 559 9.77 -15.85 -10.99
N LYS A 560 10.34 -14.87 -11.70
CA LYS A 560 10.38 -13.47 -11.24
C LYS A 560 8.98 -12.95 -10.96
N ILE A 561 8.03 -13.18 -11.86
CA ILE A 561 6.63 -12.73 -11.70
C ILE A 561 6.02 -13.36 -10.45
N LEU A 562 6.12 -14.68 -10.28
CA LEU A 562 5.56 -15.38 -9.12
C LEU A 562 6.09 -14.81 -7.79
N LEU A 563 7.39 -14.50 -7.72
CA LEU A 563 8.00 -13.92 -6.53
C LEU A 563 7.64 -12.44 -6.34
N ASN A 564 7.74 -11.61 -7.38
CA ASN A 564 7.53 -10.16 -7.30
C ASN A 564 6.08 -9.79 -7.00
N TYR A 565 5.13 -10.61 -7.47
CA TYR A 565 3.71 -10.43 -7.16
C TYR A 565 3.28 -11.12 -5.85
N ASN A 566 4.22 -11.72 -5.12
CA ASN A 566 3.98 -12.50 -3.90
C ASN A 566 2.99 -13.66 -4.11
N PHE A 567 3.01 -14.30 -5.28
CA PHE A 567 2.27 -15.54 -5.54
C PHE A 567 3.02 -16.75 -5.02
N ALA A 568 4.35 -16.71 -5.08
CA ALA A 568 5.24 -17.70 -4.51
C ALA A 568 6.18 -17.04 -3.50
N MET A 569 6.77 -17.86 -2.64
CA MET A 569 7.83 -17.48 -1.73
C MET A 569 9.09 -18.27 -2.04
N SER A 570 10.23 -17.79 -1.56
CA SER A 570 11.47 -18.51 -1.73
C SER A 570 11.54 -19.66 -0.71
N TYR A 571 11.78 -20.89 -1.17
CA TYR A 571 11.89 -22.04 -0.27
C TYR A 571 13.36 -22.44 -0.05
N HIS A 572 14.08 -22.80 -1.12
CA HIS A 572 15.50 -23.15 -1.05
C HIS A 572 16.32 -22.40 -2.10
N LYS A 573 16.90 -21.25 -1.73
CA LYS A 573 17.69 -20.42 -2.68
C LYS A 573 18.96 -21.05 -3.22
N ARG A 574 19.47 -22.16 -2.65
CA ARG A 574 20.58 -22.91 -3.29
C ARG A 574 20.11 -23.75 -4.47
N HIS A 575 18.86 -24.19 -4.44
CA HIS A 575 18.26 -25.04 -5.45
C HIS A 575 17.31 -24.26 -6.35
N ASP A 576 17.26 -22.93 -6.15
CA ASP A 576 16.37 -22.02 -6.82
C ASP A 576 14.89 -22.45 -6.76
N GLU A 577 14.51 -23.13 -5.67
CA GLU A 577 13.15 -23.61 -5.45
C GLU A 577 12.27 -22.52 -4.85
N ILE A 578 11.10 -22.36 -5.45
CA ILE A 578 10.03 -21.49 -4.93
C ILE A 578 8.86 -22.35 -4.47
N LEU A 579 8.15 -21.90 -3.44
CA LEU A 579 6.96 -22.54 -2.92
C LEU A 579 5.74 -21.70 -3.29
N LEU A 580 4.78 -22.31 -3.98
CA LEU A 580 3.51 -21.73 -4.37
C LEU A 580 2.43 -22.09 -3.34
N PRO A 581 2.05 -21.18 -2.41
CA PRO A 581 1.13 -21.50 -1.32
C PRO A 581 -0.27 -21.89 -1.79
N LEU A 582 -0.68 -21.41 -2.97
CA LEU A 582 -1.97 -21.77 -3.56
C LEU A 582 -2.06 -23.24 -4.00
N ALA A 583 -0.90 -23.86 -4.25
CA ALA A 583 -0.75 -25.24 -4.64
C ALA A 583 -0.45 -26.19 -3.46
N THR A 584 -0.46 -25.68 -2.22
CA THR A 584 -0.33 -26.54 -1.02
C THR A 584 -1.65 -27.27 -0.72
N PRO A 585 -1.60 -28.35 0.09
CA PRO A 585 -2.79 -29.09 0.50
C PRO A 585 -3.88 -28.20 1.14
N LEU A 586 -5.14 -28.59 0.92
CA LEU A 586 -6.29 -27.92 1.53
C LEU A 586 -6.36 -28.14 3.04
N ASP A 587 -6.04 -29.35 3.49
CA ASP A 587 -6.25 -29.80 4.87
C ASP A 587 -4.95 -29.72 5.69
N GLU A 588 -5.12 -29.73 7.01
CA GLU A 588 -4.02 -29.74 7.98
C GLU A 588 -3.20 -31.04 7.85
N PRO A 589 -1.85 -30.98 7.89
CA PRO A 589 -1.01 -32.17 7.83
C PRO A 589 -1.27 -33.14 8.99
N GLU A 590 -1.40 -34.45 8.70
CA GLU A 590 -1.56 -35.49 9.74
C GLU A 590 -0.39 -35.52 10.75
N THR A 591 0.80 -35.10 10.30
CA THR A 591 2.04 -35.11 11.07
C THR A 591 2.39 -33.74 11.64
N ILE A 592 1.39 -32.93 12.01
CA ILE A 592 1.66 -31.59 12.55
C ILE A 592 2.49 -31.70 13.84
N ASP A 593 3.72 -31.20 13.79
CA ASP A 593 4.65 -31.21 14.93
C ASP A 593 4.41 -29.97 15.82
N PHE A 594 3.16 -29.81 16.25
CA PHE A 594 2.71 -28.75 17.16
C PHE A 594 1.54 -29.24 18.00
N ILE A 595 1.74 -29.39 19.32
CA ILE A 595 0.68 -29.79 20.24
C ILE A 595 0.09 -28.53 20.89
N GLU A 596 -1.18 -28.27 20.62
CA GLU A 596 -1.96 -27.24 21.30
C GLU A 596 -2.24 -27.68 22.75
N ASN A 597 -1.69 -26.95 23.72
CA ASN A 597 -1.87 -27.20 25.16
C ASN A 597 -2.42 -25.92 25.82
N GLU A 598 -3.12 -26.07 26.95
CA GLU A 598 -3.74 -24.97 27.73
C GLU A 598 -2.74 -23.90 28.24
N THR A 599 -1.42 -24.12 28.12
CA THR A 599 -0.35 -23.20 28.56
C THR A 599 0.33 -22.42 27.42
N ASN A 600 -0.16 -22.58 26.19
CA ASN A 600 0.34 -21.84 25.03
C ASN A 600 -0.12 -20.37 25.09
N LYS A 601 0.76 -19.44 24.68
CA LYS A 601 0.35 -18.04 24.52
C LYS A 601 -0.33 -17.88 23.18
N TYR A 602 -1.46 -17.19 23.19
CA TYR A 602 -2.39 -17.15 22.06
C TYR A 602 -2.73 -15.70 21.70
N LEU A 603 -2.73 -15.40 20.40
CA LEU A 603 -3.24 -14.16 19.84
C LEU A 603 -4.35 -14.53 18.86
N GLU A 604 -5.54 -13.97 19.04
CA GLU A 604 -6.60 -14.01 18.03
C GLU A 604 -6.80 -12.63 17.45
N ILE A 605 -7.06 -12.58 16.16
CA ILE A 605 -7.49 -11.37 15.47
C ILE A 605 -8.74 -11.72 14.69
N ARG A 606 -9.86 -11.11 15.09
CA ARG A 606 -11.16 -11.31 14.45
C ARG A 606 -11.39 -10.21 13.43
N PHE A 607 -11.43 -10.61 12.18
CA PHE A 607 -11.66 -9.70 11.08
C PHE A 607 -13.15 -9.46 10.88
N LYS A 608 -13.50 -8.21 10.59
CA LYS A 608 -14.80 -7.90 9.99
C LYS A 608 -14.92 -8.60 8.63
N ILE A 609 -13.82 -8.51 7.88
CA ILE A 609 -13.66 -9.01 6.52
C ILE A 609 -12.21 -9.48 6.40
N LEU A 610 -12.04 -10.73 5.99
CA LEU A 610 -10.74 -11.36 5.85
C LEU A 610 -10.42 -11.51 4.36
N PRO A 611 -9.41 -10.81 3.82
CA PRO A 611 -9.01 -11.03 2.43
C PRO A 611 -8.56 -12.49 2.23
N SER A 612 -9.05 -13.13 1.16
CA SER A 612 -8.73 -14.54 0.90
C SER A 612 -7.25 -14.80 0.56
N ASP A 613 -6.47 -13.76 0.26
CA ASP A 613 -5.02 -13.84 0.05
C ASP A 613 -4.18 -13.36 1.24
N LEU A 614 -4.81 -12.88 2.33
CA LEU A 614 -4.09 -12.34 3.51
C LEU A 614 -3.13 -13.37 4.09
N PHE A 615 -3.61 -14.60 4.28
CA PHE A 615 -2.83 -15.68 4.85
C PHE A 615 -1.60 -16.02 3.99
N PHE A 616 -1.77 -16.11 2.68
CA PHE A 616 -0.65 -16.45 1.77
C PHE A 616 0.40 -15.34 1.72
N LYS A 617 -0.03 -14.08 1.73
CA LYS A 617 0.91 -12.96 1.82
C LYS A 617 1.60 -12.93 3.19
N LEU A 618 0.91 -13.29 4.28
CA LEU A 618 1.55 -13.42 5.59
C LEU A 618 2.60 -14.53 5.56
N ALA A 619 2.25 -15.70 5.03
CA ALA A 619 3.15 -16.83 4.86
C ALA A 619 4.42 -16.42 4.08
N SER A 620 4.27 -15.63 3.00
CA SER A 620 5.43 -15.13 2.23
C SER A 620 6.34 -14.19 3.02
N LEU A 621 5.78 -13.41 3.97
CA LEU A 621 6.58 -12.52 4.83
C LEU A 621 7.34 -13.29 5.91
N VAL A 622 6.77 -14.40 6.38
CA VAL A 622 7.35 -15.26 7.41
C VAL A 622 8.14 -16.45 6.84
N GLU A 623 8.45 -16.45 5.53
CA GLU A 623 9.13 -17.55 4.82
C GLU A 623 10.40 -18.06 5.55
N LYS A 624 11.12 -17.17 6.23
CA LYS A 624 12.35 -17.50 6.98
C LYS A 624 12.12 -18.40 8.20
N HIS A 625 10.88 -18.53 8.64
CA HIS A 625 10.47 -19.36 9.77
C HIS A 625 9.83 -20.67 9.29
N LEU A 626 9.74 -20.91 7.98
CA LEU A 626 9.22 -22.14 7.41
C LEU A 626 10.37 -23.13 7.19
N ASP A 627 10.38 -24.22 7.95
CA ASP A 627 11.42 -25.25 7.82
C ASP A 627 11.08 -26.23 6.69
N SER A 628 9.82 -26.66 6.61
CA SER A 628 9.34 -27.62 5.61
C SER A 628 8.15 -27.07 4.80
N ALA A 629 8.04 -27.46 3.54
CA ALA A 629 6.80 -27.25 2.77
C ALA A 629 5.61 -28.00 3.39
N ASP A 630 5.88 -29.07 4.14
CA ASP A 630 4.86 -29.84 4.88
C ASP A 630 4.27 -29.07 6.06
N ASP A 631 4.94 -28.01 6.52
CA ASP A 631 4.45 -27.17 7.61
C ASP A 631 3.41 -26.14 7.13
N LEU A 632 3.11 -26.07 5.82
CA LEU A 632 2.20 -25.08 5.22
C LEU A 632 1.02 -25.76 4.50
N TRP A 633 -0.20 -25.34 4.84
CA TRP A 633 -1.43 -25.69 4.12
C TRP A 633 -2.28 -24.43 3.90
N ARG A 634 -3.42 -24.55 3.22
CA ARG A 634 -4.18 -23.36 2.77
C ARG A 634 -4.74 -22.48 3.89
N THR A 635 -4.92 -23.01 5.09
CA THR A 635 -5.51 -22.30 6.22
C THR A 635 -4.58 -22.20 7.42
N GLY A 636 -3.33 -22.66 7.32
CA GLY A 636 -2.41 -22.56 8.44
C GLY A 636 -0.97 -22.93 8.13
N VAL A 637 -0.10 -22.57 9.07
CA VAL A 637 1.34 -22.78 8.96
C VAL A 637 1.96 -23.02 10.34
N VAL A 638 2.89 -23.97 10.41
CA VAL A 638 3.81 -24.14 11.54
C VAL A 638 5.10 -23.39 11.23
N LEU A 639 5.47 -22.50 12.15
CA LEU A 639 6.65 -21.65 12.04
C LEU A 639 7.64 -21.99 13.15
N HIS A 640 8.92 -21.98 12.83
CA HIS A 640 10.01 -22.29 13.74
C HIS A 640 10.82 -21.03 14.04
N TYR A 641 11.04 -20.80 15.33
CA TYR A 641 11.94 -19.74 15.78
C TYR A 641 13.38 -20.25 15.74
N PHE A 642 14.32 -19.36 15.41
CA PHE A 642 15.73 -19.70 15.23
C PHE A 642 16.43 -20.29 16.46
N LEU A 643 15.79 -20.22 17.65
CA LEU A 643 16.35 -20.66 18.93
C LEU A 643 15.43 -21.66 19.66
N ALA A 644 16.06 -22.65 20.29
CA ALA A 644 15.51 -23.48 21.37
C ALA A 644 14.20 -24.22 21.04
N GLY A 645 14.02 -24.68 19.80
CA GLY A 645 12.84 -25.48 19.40
C GLY A 645 11.50 -24.77 19.63
N THR A 646 11.51 -23.44 19.70
CA THR A 646 10.31 -22.62 19.87
C THR A 646 9.54 -22.61 18.56
N LYS A 647 8.25 -22.89 18.61
CA LYS A 647 7.37 -22.98 17.44
C LYS A 647 6.16 -22.09 17.59
N ALA A 648 5.57 -21.75 16.46
CA ALA A 648 4.27 -21.11 16.39
C ALA A 648 3.38 -21.84 15.41
N LEU A 649 2.09 -21.90 15.73
CA LEU A 649 1.06 -22.36 14.83
C LEU A 649 0.17 -21.15 14.51
N VAL A 650 0.12 -20.79 13.23
CA VAL A 650 -0.74 -19.73 12.72
C VAL A 650 -1.86 -20.38 11.93
N LYS A 651 -3.12 -20.14 12.30
CA LYS A 651 -4.29 -20.67 11.60
C LYS A 651 -5.26 -19.55 11.23
N VAL A 652 -6.04 -19.78 10.18
CA VAL A 652 -7.07 -18.87 9.69
C VAL A 652 -8.36 -19.64 9.50
N GLU A 653 -9.32 -19.39 10.38
CA GLU A 653 -10.62 -20.07 10.39
C GLU A 653 -11.72 -19.07 10.75
N ASN A 654 -12.86 -19.11 10.04
CA ASN A 654 -14.04 -18.30 10.35
C ASN A 654 -13.74 -16.80 10.58
N HIS A 655 -12.99 -16.17 9.66
CA HIS A 655 -12.53 -14.77 9.78
C HIS A 655 -11.67 -14.49 11.02
N THR A 656 -11.07 -15.51 11.62
CA THR A 656 -10.19 -15.38 12.79
C THR A 656 -8.80 -15.87 12.40
N LEU A 657 -7.80 -14.99 12.53
CA LEU A 657 -6.39 -15.38 12.51
C LEU A 657 -5.98 -15.69 13.95
N SER A 658 -5.55 -16.92 14.19
CA SER A 658 -5.02 -17.37 15.47
C SER A 658 -3.53 -17.63 15.40
N VAL A 659 -2.82 -17.29 16.47
CA VAL A 659 -1.39 -17.56 16.63
C VAL A 659 -1.14 -18.19 17.99
N SER A 660 -0.81 -19.47 17.99
CA SER A 660 -0.37 -20.23 19.16
C SER A 660 1.14 -20.31 19.20
N THR A 661 1.78 -20.05 20.34
CA THR A 661 3.24 -20.22 20.49
C THR A 661 3.60 -21.18 21.62
N ASN A 662 4.62 -22.01 21.37
CA ASN A 662 5.14 -23.00 22.30
C ASN A 662 6.69 -22.96 22.31
N GLY A 663 7.31 -23.31 23.44
CA GLY A 663 8.76 -23.31 23.65
C GLY A 663 9.26 -22.20 24.58
N GLU A 664 10.58 -22.20 24.81
CA GLU A 664 11.25 -21.34 25.78
C GLU A 664 11.14 -19.84 25.44
N HIS A 665 11.15 -19.50 24.15
CA HIS A 665 11.10 -18.11 23.68
C HIS A 665 9.74 -17.71 23.11
N LYS A 666 8.66 -18.41 23.50
CA LYS A 666 7.31 -18.24 22.95
C LYS A 666 6.81 -16.78 22.95
N VAL A 667 7.13 -16.00 23.98
CA VAL A 667 6.73 -14.58 24.10
C VAL A 667 7.45 -13.71 23.06
N VAL A 668 8.75 -13.89 22.89
CA VAL A 668 9.55 -13.12 21.92
C VAL A 668 9.13 -13.47 20.50
N PHE A 669 8.86 -14.76 20.24
CA PHE A 669 8.41 -15.17 18.91
C PHE A 669 7.01 -14.62 18.60
N LEU A 670 6.09 -14.64 19.57
CA LEU A 670 4.77 -14.02 19.41
C LEU A 670 4.87 -12.52 19.13
N GLN A 671 5.79 -11.81 19.80
CA GLN A 671 6.07 -10.39 19.52
C GLN A 671 6.55 -10.19 18.09
N LEU A 672 7.50 -11.00 17.61
CA LEU A 672 7.98 -10.92 16.23
C LEU A 672 6.86 -11.19 15.21
N LEU A 673 6.05 -12.24 15.43
CA LEU A 673 4.90 -12.56 14.57
C LEU A 673 3.87 -11.44 14.55
N SER A 674 3.64 -10.77 15.67
CA SER A 674 2.74 -9.60 15.72
C SER A 674 3.23 -8.43 14.85
N HIS A 675 4.55 -8.26 14.69
CA HIS A 675 5.10 -7.25 13.78
C HIS A 675 4.89 -7.63 12.31
N TYR A 676 5.05 -8.91 11.93
CA TYR A 676 4.73 -9.38 10.57
C TYR A 676 3.25 -9.22 10.25
N ILE A 677 2.38 -9.51 11.22
CA ILE A 677 0.94 -9.32 11.07
C ILE A 677 0.61 -7.83 10.92
N LYS A 678 1.17 -6.95 11.76
CA LYS A 678 1.00 -5.50 11.60
C LYS A 678 1.43 -5.02 10.21
N ALA A 679 2.60 -5.46 9.76
CA ALA A 679 3.16 -5.16 8.45
C ALA A 679 2.17 -5.46 7.32
N ILE A 680 1.49 -6.61 7.37
CA ILE A 680 0.52 -6.96 6.35
C ILE A 680 -0.80 -6.22 6.50
N LEU A 681 -1.27 -5.97 7.73
CA LEU A 681 -2.51 -5.24 7.98
C LEU A 681 -2.43 -3.80 7.46
N LEU A 682 -1.29 -3.13 7.70
CA LEU A 682 -1.02 -1.80 7.14
C LEU A 682 -1.02 -1.81 5.60
N LYS A 683 -0.39 -2.82 4.98
CA LYS A 683 -0.33 -2.94 3.52
C LYS A 683 -1.72 -3.04 2.87
N TYR A 684 -2.69 -3.63 3.54
CA TYR A 684 -4.05 -3.82 3.00
C TYR A 684 -5.07 -2.79 3.50
N ASN A 685 -4.67 -1.87 4.38
CA ASN A 685 -5.54 -0.87 4.98
C ASN A 685 -6.87 -1.47 5.52
N LEU A 686 -6.81 -2.63 6.18
CA LEU A 686 -8.01 -3.40 6.59
C LEU A 686 -8.64 -2.84 7.86
N GLU A 687 -9.94 -2.57 7.82
CA GLU A 687 -10.75 -2.34 9.02
C GLU A 687 -10.95 -3.67 9.79
N TYR A 688 -10.66 -3.67 11.09
CA TYR A 688 -10.91 -4.80 12.00
C TYR A 688 -11.99 -4.43 13.04
N ASN A 689 -12.94 -5.32 13.29
CA ASN A 689 -14.08 -5.08 14.20
C ASN A 689 -13.64 -4.90 15.66
N ALA A 690 -12.65 -5.69 16.07
CA ALA A 690 -12.06 -5.66 17.40
C ALA A 690 -10.74 -6.44 17.33
N LEU A 691 -9.70 -5.91 17.97
CA LEU A 691 -8.44 -6.62 18.15
C LEU A 691 -8.51 -7.32 19.51
N GLU A 692 -9.18 -8.48 19.55
CA GLU A 692 -9.38 -9.23 20.79
C GLU A 692 -8.11 -10.03 21.13
N ARG A 693 -7.19 -9.42 21.88
CA ARG A 693 -6.19 -10.20 22.62
C ARG A 693 -6.88 -10.95 23.75
N ILE A 694 -7.18 -12.24 23.53
CA ILE A 694 -7.44 -13.15 24.66
C ILE A 694 -6.09 -13.59 25.21
N LEU A 695 -5.51 -12.80 26.13
CA LEU A 695 -4.46 -13.29 27.00
C LEU A 695 -5.13 -14.15 28.08
N ILE A 696 -5.07 -15.47 27.93
CA ILE A 696 -5.53 -16.39 28.97
C ILE A 696 -4.57 -16.26 30.16
N ASP A 697 -5.10 -15.78 31.29
CA ASP A 697 -4.41 -15.82 32.59
C ASP A 697 -4.35 -17.27 33.07
N GLU A 698 -3.11 -17.80 33.10
CA GLU A 698 -2.74 -19.18 33.44
C GLU A 698 -3.17 -19.63 34.85
N LYS A 699 -3.69 -18.75 35.71
CA LYS A 699 -4.13 -19.13 37.07
C LYS A 699 -5.62 -19.10 37.31
N THR A 700 -6.41 -18.44 36.47
CA THR A 700 -7.81 -18.10 36.81
C THR A 700 -8.85 -18.56 35.79
N ASN A 701 -8.43 -19.00 34.60
CA ASN A 701 -9.34 -19.31 33.48
C ASN A 701 -10.31 -18.15 33.16
N LYS A 702 -9.93 -16.91 33.50
CA LYS A 702 -10.67 -15.70 33.19
C LYS A 702 -10.08 -15.01 31.96
N TYR A 703 -10.98 -14.48 31.14
CA TYR A 703 -10.69 -13.59 30.02
C TYR A 703 -10.40 -12.19 30.59
N GLU A 704 -9.19 -11.66 30.41
CA GLU A 704 -8.95 -10.23 30.58
C GLU A 704 -8.80 -9.58 29.19
N LEU A 705 -9.68 -8.62 28.92
CA LEU A 705 -9.57 -7.69 27.79
C LEU A 705 -8.29 -6.89 27.97
N VAL A 706 -7.27 -7.16 27.16
CA VAL A 706 -6.13 -6.26 27.09
C VAL A 706 -6.51 -5.06 26.22
N ASP A 707 -6.61 -3.93 26.91
CA ASP A 707 -6.90 -2.60 26.41
C ASP A 707 -6.12 -2.26 25.12
N SER A 708 -6.81 -1.64 24.15
CA SER A 708 -6.32 -1.26 22.81
C SER A 708 -5.05 -0.40 22.85
N ASN A 709 -4.84 0.30 23.96
CA ASN A 709 -3.78 1.30 24.15
C ASN A 709 -2.33 0.77 24.01
N LEU A 710 -2.04 -0.50 24.36
CA LEU A 710 -0.68 -1.05 24.21
C LEU A 710 -0.37 -1.40 22.75
N LEU A 711 -1.39 -1.74 21.97
CA LEU A 711 -1.25 -1.94 20.53
C LEU A 711 -1.16 -0.61 19.81
N ASP A 712 -1.93 0.42 20.19
CA ASP A 712 -1.76 1.78 19.64
C ASP A 712 -0.33 2.31 19.85
N LEU A 713 0.30 2.01 20.99
CA LEU A 713 1.71 2.32 21.27
C LEU A 713 2.71 1.56 20.38
N ILE A 714 2.38 0.32 19.97
CA ILE A 714 3.18 -0.49 19.05
C ILE A 714 2.86 -0.14 17.58
N LEU A 715 1.61 0.23 17.29
CA LEU A 715 1.07 0.59 15.98
C LEU A 715 1.61 1.95 15.51
N ASN A 716 1.83 2.90 16.43
CA ASN A 716 2.39 4.21 16.14
C ASN A 716 3.90 4.22 15.86
N ASN A 717 4.59 3.06 15.89
CA ASN A 717 6.00 2.97 15.50
C ASN A 717 6.17 2.41 14.07
N ASN A 718 6.37 3.36 13.15
CA ASN A 718 7.14 3.38 11.90
C ASN A 718 6.86 2.37 10.76
N GLU A 719 6.29 2.88 9.66
CA GLU A 719 6.29 2.27 8.31
C GLU A 719 7.71 1.92 7.80
N ASP A 720 8.72 2.64 8.28
CA ASP A 720 10.13 2.39 7.96
C ASP A 720 10.58 0.97 8.40
N LEU A 721 9.92 0.38 9.40
CA LEU A 721 10.19 -0.99 9.83
C LEU A 721 9.74 -2.03 8.77
N LEU A 722 8.62 -1.80 8.08
CA LEU A 722 8.13 -2.70 7.02
C LEU A 722 9.10 -2.69 5.83
N LYS A 723 9.56 -1.50 5.42
CA LYS A 723 10.58 -1.35 4.37
C LYS A 723 11.89 -2.04 4.78
N LYS A 724 12.33 -1.87 6.04
CA LYS A 724 13.52 -2.55 6.59
C LYS A 724 13.37 -4.07 6.63
N LEU A 725 12.25 -4.61 7.12
CA LEU A 725 12.01 -6.06 7.19
C LEU A 725 11.92 -6.69 5.79
N THR A 726 11.21 -6.03 4.86
CA THR A 726 11.07 -6.49 3.46
C THR A 726 12.42 -6.48 2.74
N LYS A 727 13.23 -5.43 2.92
CA LYS A 727 14.58 -5.33 2.36
C LYS A 727 15.53 -6.38 2.97
N TYR A 728 15.50 -6.53 4.29
CA TYR A 728 16.32 -7.50 5.02
C TYR A 728 15.95 -8.96 4.71
N ASN A 729 14.70 -9.22 4.31
CA ASN A 729 14.27 -10.54 3.85
C ASN A 729 14.80 -10.88 2.45
N ARG A 730 14.91 -9.89 1.56
CA ARG A 730 15.55 -10.07 0.24
C ARG A 730 17.06 -10.35 0.33
N GLU A 731 17.78 -9.71 1.25
CA GLU A 731 19.24 -9.74 1.30
C GLU A 731 19.88 -10.96 2.00
N LYS A 732 19.16 -11.71 2.84
CA LYS A 732 19.79 -12.63 3.83
C LYS A 732 19.76 -14.13 3.57
N THR A 733 19.59 -14.55 2.32
CA THR A 733 19.67 -15.98 1.98
C THR A 733 21.10 -16.45 1.86
N MET A 734 21.64 -16.80 3.02
CA MET A 734 22.75 -17.72 3.14
C MET A 734 22.30 -18.97 3.87
N VAL A 735 23.04 -20.03 3.64
CA VAL A 735 22.51 -21.38 3.63
C VAL A 735 23.12 -22.16 4.77
N ILE A 736 22.27 -22.87 5.49
CA ILE A 736 22.62 -23.65 6.66
C ILE A 736 22.93 -25.09 6.21
N ASN A 737 24.18 -25.51 6.36
CA ASN A 737 24.51 -26.94 6.35
C ASN A 737 24.33 -27.49 7.76
N ASN A 738 23.45 -28.50 7.89
CA ASN A 738 23.21 -29.23 9.13
C ASN A 738 24.46 -29.99 9.59
N THR A 739 24.69 -30.04 10.91
CA THR A 739 25.16 -31.27 11.57
C THR A 739 24.81 -31.29 13.05
N PHE A 740 24.01 -32.29 13.43
CA PHE A 740 23.57 -32.64 14.78
C PHE A 740 24.73 -33.12 15.68
N ASN A 741 24.63 -32.89 17.00
CA ASN A 741 24.53 -33.95 18.02
C ASN A 741 24.43 -33.41 19.47
N ALA A 742 23.42 -33.87 20.19
CA ALA A 742 23.18 -33.69 21.64
C ALA A 742 24.15 -34.56 22.50
N PRO A 743 24.28 -34.46 23.86
CA PRO A 743 23.20 -34.27 24.84
C PRO A 743 23.46 -33.38 26.10
N VAL A 744 22.33 -33.07 26.74
CA VAL A 744 21.99 -32.29 27.94
C VAL A 744 22.82 -32.55 29.22
N LYS A 745 23.08 -31.51 30.04
CA LYS A 745 23.04 -31.54 31.54
C LYS A 745 23.10 -30.14 32.17
N GLY A 746 22.12 -29.81 33.01
CA GLY A 746 21.97 -28.49 33.65
C GLY A 746 22.99 -28.20 34.75
N VAL A 747 23.37 -26.92 34.91
CA VAL A 747 24.05 -26.35 36.09
C VAL A 747 23.73 -24.85 36.20
N GLN A 748 23.50 -24.38 37.42
CA GLN A 748 23.24 -23.00 37.82
C GLN A 748 24.29 -22.01 37.25
N GLN A 749 23.80 -20.94 36.60
CA GLN A 749 24.60 -19.99 35.80
C GLN A 749 25.43 -19.00 36.64
N GLY A 750 25.27 -18.97 37.97
CA GLY A 750 25.91 -18.00 38.86
C GLY A 750 27.38 -18.25 39.21
N ASP A 751 27.84 -19.52 39.26
CA ASP A 751 29.21 -19.83 39.71
C ASP A 751 30.25 -19.82 38.57
N LYS A 752 29.86 -20.08 37.32
CA LYS A 752 30.80 -20.18 36.19
C LYS A 752 31.42 -18.85 35.77
N ASN A 753 30.63 -17.78 35.71
CA ASN A 753 31.13 -16.47 35.30
C ASN A 753 32.21 -15.95 36.27
N THR A 754 32.01 -16.14 37.58
CA THR A 754 32.98 -15.72 38.60
C THR A 754 34.34 -16.43 38.44
N VAL A 755 34.33 -17.71 38.07
CA VAL A 755 35.55 -18.50 37.80
C VAL A 755 36.25 -18.02 36.53
N ILE A 756 35.50 -17.74 35.45
CA ILE A 756 36.04 -17.24 34.19
C ILE A 756 36.72 -15.88 34.41
N PHE A 757 36.05 -14.91 35.05
CA PHE A 757 36.65 -13.59 35.27
C PHE A 757 37.90 -13.65 36.16
N ASN A 758 37.93 -14.54 37.17
CA ASN A 758 39.12 -14.73 38.01
C ASN A 758 40.30 -15.37 37.24
N GLU A 759 40.06 -16.04 36.11
CA GLU A 759 41.11 -16.61 35.26
C GLU A 759 41.69 -15.59 34.26
N TYR A 760 40.83 -14.79 33.62
CA TYR A 760 41.25 -13.92 32.50
C TYR A 760 41.61 -12.50 32.91
N LEU A 761 41.04 -11.96 34.00
CA LEU A 761 41.37 -10.62 34.46
C LEU A 761 42.87 -10.47 34.84
N PRO A 762 43.49 -11.41 35.57
CA PRO A 762 44.93 -11.35 35.84
C PRO A 762 45.79 -11.45 34.57
N LYS A 763 45.32 -12.14 33.52
CA LYS A 763 46.04 -12.23 32.24
C LYS A 763 46.04 -10.89 31.50
N LEU A 764 44.95 -10.14 31.55
CA LEU A 764 44.86 -8.78 31.00
C LEU A 764 45.72 -7.80 31.80
N GLU A 765 45.70 -7.87 33.14
CA GLU A 765 46.57 -7.04 33.99
C GLU A 765 48.06 -7.33 33.75
N GLN A 766 48.42 -8.60 33.53
CA GLN A 766 49.78 -8.99 33.20
C GLN A 766 50.17 -8.50 31.80
N TYR A 767 49.28 -8.59 30.81
CA TYR A 767 49.52 -8.02 29.48
C TYR A 767 49.80 -6.50 29.53
N GLN A 768 49.06 -5.74 30.36
CA GLN A 768 49.30 -4.31 30.57
C GLN A 768 50.69 -4.03 31.16
N LYS A 769 51.16 -4.89 32.07
CA LYS A 769 52.50 -4.78 32.67
C LYS A 769 53.61 -5.13 31.67
N ASP A 770 53.38 -6.15 30.85
CA ASP A 770 54.36 -6.60 29.85
C ASP A 770 54.41 -5.67 28.63
N ASN A 771 53.36 -4.89 28.38
CA ASN A 771 53.25 -3.95 27.26
C ASN A 771 52.86 -2.54 27.74
N PRO A 772 53.76 -1.80 28.43
CA PRO A 772 53.45 -0.50 29.04
C PRO A 772 53.09 0.61 28.04
N ASN A 773 53.33 0.42 26.74
CA ASN A 773 52.96 1.37 25.70
C ASN A 773 51.52 1.22 25.18
N ASN A 774 50.84 0.10 25.51
CA ASN A 774 49.46 -0.16 25.11
C ASN A 774 48.56 0.05 26.34
N ASP A 775 47.86 1.18 26.44
CA ASP A 775 46.93 1.41 27.53
C ASP A 775 45.61 0.66 27.30
N ILE A 776 45.39 -0.38 28.10
CA ILE A 776 44.21 -1.23 28.13
C ILE A 776 43.47 -1.11 29.47
N SER A 777 43.71 -0.05 30.24
CA SER A 777 43.08 0.15 31.56
C SER A 777 41.55 0.23 31.47
N GLU A 778 41.03 0.84 30.40
CA GLU A 778 39.58 0.91 30.13
C GLU A 778 39.00 -0.44 29.70
N LEU A 779 39.78 -1.29 29.03
CA LEU A 779 39.39 -2.66 28.73
C LEU A 779 39.28 -3.48 30.02
N ILE A 780 40.25 -3.38 30.93
CA ILE A 780 40.24 -4.09 32.23
C ILE A 780 38.99 -3.69 33.04
N LYS A 781 38.69 -2.38 33.13
CA LYS A 781 37.46 -1.89 33.77
C LYS A 781 36.18 -2.40 33.10
N ALA A 782 36.15 -2.44 31.77
CA ALA A 782 35.00 -2.93 31.04
C ALA A 782 34.76 -4.43 31.29
N VAL A 783 35.84 -5.23 31.37
CA VAL A 783 35.77 -6.66 31.71
C VAL A 783 35.35 -6.87 33.18
N GLU A 784 35.84 -6.05 34.11
CA GLU A 784 35.38 -6.07 35.51
C GLU A 784 33.89 -5.70 35.64
N ALA A 785 33.43 -4.69 34.90
CA ALA A 785 32.02 -4.31 34.89
C ALA A 785 31.14 -5.44 34.33
N LEU A 786 31.64 -6.17 33.32
CA LEU A 786 30.94 -7.31 32.73
C LEU A 786 30.71 -8.45 33.73
N LYS A 787 31.56 -8.59 34.75
CA LYS A 787 31.37 -9.55 35.85
C LYS A 787 30.04 -9.35 36.57
N ASN A 788 29.61 -8.11 36.72
CA ASN A 788 28.38 -7.75 37.42
C ASN A 788 27.19 -7.55 36.46
N GLN A 789 27.44 -7.27 35.17
CA GLN A 789 26.43 -7.04 34.14
C GLN A 789 26.77 -7.76 32.83
N PRO A 790 26.66 -9.11 32.78
CA PRO A 790 27.14 -9.93 31.66
C PRO A 790 26.37 -9.74 30.35
N THR A 791 25.20 -9.11 30.38
CA THR A 791 24.33 -8.87 29.21
C THR A 791 24.42 -7.45 28.65
N ASP A 792 25.29 -6.58 29.18
CA ASP A 792 25.46 -5.22 28.66
C ASP A 792 26.21 -5.21 27.33
N ILE A 793 25.45 -5.01 26.25
CA ILE A 793 25.92 -5.00 24.86
C ILE A 793 26.92 -3.86 24.61
N SER A 794 26.82 -2.74 25.34
CA SER A 794 27.74 -1.61 25.19
C SER A 794 29.16 -1.95 25.67
N LEU A 795 29.27 -2.73 26.76
CA LEU A 795 30.55 -3.20 27.28
C LEU A 795 31.17 -4.26 26.36
N LEU A 796 30.35 -5.12 25.74
CA LEU A 796 30.81 -6.10 24.74
C LEU A 796 31.35 -5.45 23.48
N GLY A 797 30.67 -4.42 22.98
CA GLY A 797 31.17 -3.61 21.87
C GLY A 797 32.52 -2.97 22.17
N LYS A 798 32.69 -2.43 23.38
CA LYS A 798 33.97 -1.87 23.84
C LYS A 798 35.07 -2.93 23.90
N ILE A 799 34.81 -4.09 24.51
CA ILE A 799 35.81 -5.17 24.66
C ILE A 799 36.28 -5.69 23.28
N LYS A 800 35.35 -5.87 22.33
CA LYS A 800 35.67 -6.30 20.98
C LYS A 800 36.46 -5.24 20.18
N GLY A 801 36.21 -3.95 20.42
CA GLY A 801 37.00 -2.88 19.81
C GLY A 801 38.49 -2.94 20.17
N TYR A 802 38.85 -3.48 21.34
CA TYR A 802 40.26 -3.65 21.73
C TYR A 802 40.93 -4.86 21.07
N THR A 803 40.20 -5.91 20.68
CA THR A 803 40.78 -7.01 19.86
C THR A 803 41.12 -6.55 18.45
N ASP A 804 40.40 -5.56 17.94
CA ASP A 804 40.66 -4.97 16.62
C ASP A 804 41.85 -3.98 16.67
N LEU A 805 42.02 -3.27 17.80
CA LEU A 805 43.17 -2.36 18.02
C LEU A 805 44.47 -3.11 18.35
N TYR A 806 44.39 -4.19 19.12
CA TYR A 806 45.54 -4.97 19.56
C TYR A 806 45.30 -6.45 19.30
N ALA A 807 45.73 -6.92 18.13
CA ALA A 807 45.53 -8.30 17.68
C ALA A 807 46.08 -9.34 18.69
N ASP A 808 47.13 -8.98 19.43
CA ASP A 808 47.77 -9.84 20.44
C ASP A 808 46.92 -10.08 21.69
N LEU A 809 45.83 -9.31 21.88
CA LEU A 809 44.83 -9.54 22.94
C LEU A 809 43.77 -10.58 22.55
N ASN A 810 43.61 -10.86 21.27
CA ASN A 810 42.59 -11.77 20.76
C ASN A 810 42.67 -13.20 21.36
N PRO A 811 43.87 -13.78 21.59
CA PRO A 811 44.00 -15.08 22.27
C PRO A 811 43.54 -15.09 23.73
N ILE A 812 43.42 -13.93 24.38
CA ILE A 812 42.92 -13.79 25.76
C ILE A 812 41.42 -13.51 25.76
N ILE A 813 40.97 -12.58 24.90
CA ILE A 813 39.60 -12.08 24.88
C ILE A 813 38.63 -13.04 24.17
N SER A 814 39.03 -13.66 23.06
CA SER A 814 38.14 -14.54 22.28
C SER A 814 37.72 -15.79 23.06
N PRO A 815 38.62 -16.52 23.76
CA PRO A 815 38.22 -17.64 24.61
C PRO A 815 37.38 -17.19 25.80
N MET A 816 37.68 -16.04 26.41
CA MET A 816 36.91 -15.49 27.52
C MET A 816 35.47 -15.19 27.10
N LEU A 817 35.26 -14.49 25.98
CA LEU A 817 33.91 -14.22 25.46
C LEU A 817 33.20 -15.51 25.04
N SER A 818 33.92 -16.45 24.40
CA SER A 818 33.33 -17.75 24.05
C SER A 818 32.89 -18.56 25.27
N GLN A 819 33.55 -18.40 26.42
CA GLN A 819 33.17 -19.10 27.67
C GLN A 819 32.08 -18.36 28.46
N ILE A 820 31.93 -17.05 28.28
CA ILE A 820 30.86 -16.24 28.90
C ILE A 820 29.53 -16.39 28.15
N PHE A 821 29.58 -16.51 26.81
CA PHE A 821 28.39 -16.54 25.94
C PHE A 821 28.07 -17.90 25.32
N GLY A 822 28.97 -18.87 25.45
CA GLY A 822 28.71 -20.28 25.10
C GLY A 822 28.14 -21.05 26.29
#